data_AF-A0AAE0DK63-F1
#
_entry.id   AF-A0AAE0DK63-F1
#
_cell.length_a   1.000
_cell.length_b   1.000
_cell.length_c   1.000
_cell.angle_alpha   90.00
_cell.angle_beta   90.00
_cell.angle_gamma   90.00
#
_symmetry.space_group_name_H-M   'P 1'
#
loop_
_entity.id
_entity.type
_entity.pdbx_description
1 polymer ?
#
loop_
_entity_poly.entity_id
_entity_poly.type
_entity_poly.pdbx_seq_one_letter_code
_entity_poly.pdbx_strand_id
1 'polypeptide(L)'
;MFLDDRNISTTSSYLDLAPLYGFNEVEQDSVRLGKDGLLKPDTFHEDRLLGQPPGVNVLLVLYSRFHNYVATMLKEINEDGRFTLRPNTKAEDAQKEPRNPEKVLDNDLFQTARLITGGLYISISLGDYLRAIQGVHEKDTTWTFDPRMYIDKTALGEGVPRGMGNQVSAEFNLLYRFHSAISRRDEGWTEKFMKEQAQLRLDRFKKTDVEQIHLEELSTYELWTMLGSFAKEKRAIEPCNRDFGDIKRGPDGRFSDYDLSDLLRESIDDNAGQCLFSAIRSSRDVASLNEFRTFFGLEPHTTFASVNPDPEIQMALENLYDSPDMIEMYPGVFIEEIAAQKFPDGTHKPKAGVAFPRPLAADLGGSMFHKLIQRGLPGHFAFNSVYAMQPMYTSKSNKKILTKLKTIDQFSLEPPATPKSKVVVESHSAVHDLLAKKDIFQSPWAASVGSLVSAKALEGLHAFESKHKGYHVQHHSESKQIYLTYLTDKATSFVKRDSFCLAKSYYQIDMVRDVAIPLNARFLAELFSLNVKTSAKQLAAHTSAELYKLLIEVRNWVDYPNSDPTALWYRRRQAQESAVELTKTTKASISEAAPKYWALSSWLNWTATPDENQELSALKDLGVRIAGHDDADVAQMAWMLAVSGVGTPVTAATEVLHYFLSEDGEKHWHEIQKLATDNSEKANTKLEKYFMEALRLNSQQVCKRTVKEDVTSLKHGKHPVEPKQDVMLLISKANHDRTTFHNPSTFNPNRAASSYLHHGFGPAGQLGKDMLLAYGVALLKVAGQMDGLRKAPGQMGELKRVELKTKGERKRAQVYGRHYMTADWGYLVAEPTSKFFPFLCGRRGVPGSVG
;
A
#
# COMPACT_ATOMS: atom_id res chain seq x y z
N MET A 1 15.44 -5.17 -40.16
CA MET A 1 16.64 -4.58 -39.57
C MET A 1 17.49 -5.74 -39.08
N PHE A 2 18.39 -6.22 -39.91
CA PHE A 2 19.46 -7.10 -39.45
C PHE A 2 20.55 -6.16 -38.95
N LEU A 3 21.04 -6.36 -37.72
CA LEU A 3 22.12 -5.57 -37.13
C LEU A 3 23.37 -5.61 -38.03
N ASP A 4 24.09 -4.49 -38.15
CA ASP A 4 25.35 -4.40 -38.93
C ASP A 4 26.50 -5.24 -38.32
N ASP A 5 26.39 -5.62 -37.03
CA ASP A 5 27.21 -6.65 -36.38
C ASP A 5 26.36 -7.42 -35.36
N ARG A 6 26.28 -8.75 -35.49
CA ARG A 6 25.51 -9.62 -34.58
C ARG A 6 26.18 -9.85 -33.23
N ASN A 7 27.44 -9.45 -33.07
CA ASN A 7 28.18 -9.55 -31.82
C ASN A 7 27.99 -8.33 -30.90
N ILE A 8 27.35 -7.26 -31.40
CA ILE A 8 27.13 -6.02 -30.64
C ILE A 8 25.69 -5.97 -30.18
N SER A 9 25.47 -6.09 -28.87
CA SER A 9 24.16 -5.87 -28.26
C SER A 9 23.89 -4.37 -28.19
N THR A 10 22.79 -3.91 -28.81
CA THR A 10 22.34 -2.51 -28.74
C THR A 10 21.51 -2.22 -27.49
N THR A 11 21.17 -3.24 -26.70
CA THR A 11 20.50 -3.10 -25.41
C THR A 11 21.52 -2.87 -24.30
N SER A 12 21.07 -2.19 -23.26
CA SER A 12 21.85 -1.99 -22.04
C SER A 12 22.32 -3.33 -21.46
N SER A 13 23.54 -3.36 -20.89
CA SER A 13 24.00 -4.49 -20.09
C SER A 13 23.42 -4.49 -18.66
N TYR A 14 22.65 -3.46 -18.31
CA TYR A 14 21.93 -3.38 -17.03
C TYR A 14 20.56 -4.05 -17.13
N LEU A 15 20.05 -4.49 -15.99
CA LEU A 15 18.70 -5.04 -15.87
C LEU A 15 17.67 -3.93 -16.17
N ASP A 16 17.09 -3.96 -17.38
CA ASP A 16 16.13 -2.98 -17.86
C ASP A 16 14.83 -3.63 -18.37
N LEU A 17 13.85 -2.78 -18.67
CA LEU A 17 12.56 -3.20 -19.23
C LEU A 17 12.46 -2.84 -20.73
N ALA A 18 13.53 -3.05 -21.51
CA ALA A 18 13.48 -2.89 -22.96
C ALA A 18 12.34 -3.69 -23.64
N PRO A 19 11.92 -4.88 -23.14
CA PRO A 19 10.74 -5.54 -23.71
C PRO A 19 9.44 -4.71 -23.60
N LEU A 20 9.33 -3.88 -22.56
CA LEU A 20 8.21 -2.96 -22.38
C LEU A 20 8.38 -1.68 -23.21
N TYR A 21 9.55 -1.02 -23.09
CA TYR A 21 9.76 0.34 -23.59
C TYR A 21 10.47 0.44 -24.94
N GLY A 22 11.16 -0.60 -25.39
CA GLY A 22 12.19 -0.51 -26.42
C GLY A 22 13.52 0.03 -25.88
N PHE A 23 14.56 -0.02 -26.71
CA PHE A 23 15.93 0.34 -26.36
C PHE A 23 16.40 1.67 -26.95
N ASN A 24 15.59 2.33 -27.80
CA ASN A 24 15.86 3.65 -28.35
C ASN A 24 14.62 4.57 -28.28
N GLU A 25 14.79 5.86 -28.60
CA GLU A 25 13.73 6.87 -28.50
C GLU A 25 12.54 6.58 -29.43
N VAL A 26 12.80 6.14 -30.67
CA VAL A 26 11.75 5.80 -31.65
C VAL A 26 10.85 4.67 -31.12
N GLU A 27 11.46 3.66 -30.51
CA GLU A 27 10.71 2.54 -29.92
C GLU A 27 9.98 2.95 -28.65
N GLN A 28 10.58 3.80 -27.81
CA GLN A 28 9.90 4.39 -26.64
C GLN A 28 8.66 5.18 -27.08
N ASP A 29 8.79 6.01 -28.10
CA ASP A 29 7.66 6.80 -28.63
C ASP A 29 6.56 5.93 -29.24
N SER A 30 6.89 4.75 -29.77
CA SER A 30 5.90 3.81 -30.32
C SER A 30 4.90 3.31 -29.28
N VAL A 31 5.30 3.22 -28.01
CA VAL A 31 4.45 2.72 -26.90
C VAL A 31 3.84 3.84 -26.05
N ARG A 32 4.35 5.08 -26.17
CA ARG A 32 3.90 6.23 -25.40
C ARG A 32 2.56 6.79 -25.91
N LEU A 33 1.76 7.30 -24.99
CA LEU A 33 0.59 8.12 -25.30
C LEU A 33 1.00 9.53 -25.76
N GLY A 34 2.18 10.00 -25.35
CA GLY A 34 2.67 11.36 -25.59
C GLY A 34 1.97 12.43 -24.74
N LYS A 35 1.33 12.00 -23.64
CA LYS A 35 0.66 12.88 -22.67
C LYS A 35 0.83 12.34 -21.25
N ASP A 36 1.16 13.24 -20.32
CA ASP A 36 1.27 12.98 -18.88
C ASP A 36 2.25 11.87 -18.49
N GLY A 37 3.21 11.58 -19.37
CA GLY A 37 4.18 10.51 -19.21
C GLY A 37 3.60 9.11 -19.35
N LEU A 38 2.38 8.97 -19.87
CA LEU A 38 1.67 7.69 -19.93
C LEU A 38 2.09 6.84 -21.14
N LEU A 39 2.04 5.52 -20.95
CA LEU A 39 1.99 4.52 -22.01
C LEU A 39 0.56 4.36 -22.55
N LYS A 40 0.44 3.97 -23.82
CA LYS A 40 -0.82 3.49 -24.40
C LYS A 40 -1.35 2.30 -23.58
N PRO A 41 -2.69 2.11 -23.45
CA PRO A 41 -3.25 1.06 -22.61
C PRO A 41 -2.68 -0.33 -22.93
N ASP A 42 -2.23 -1.05 -21.91
CA ASP A 42 -1.73 -2.43 -21.98
C ASP A 42 -0.76 -2.69 -23.15
N THR A 43 0.10 -1.72 -23.43
CA THR A 43 0.99 -1.72 -24.60
C THR A 43 2.44 -1.97 -24.19
N PHE A 44 3.16 -2.77 -24.98
CA PHE A 44 4.59 -3.07 -24.84
C PHE A 44 5.27 -3.22 -26.21
N HIS A 45 6.59 -3.05 -26.25
CA HIS A 45 7.35 -2.94 -27.50
C HIS A 45 7.65 -4.30 -28.16
N GLU A 46 8.13 -5.28 -27.39
CA GLU A 46 8.72 -6.52 -27.92
C GLU A 46 7.69 -7.40 -28.65
N ASP A 47 7.93 -7.63 -29.94
CA ASP A 47 7.01 -8.33 -30.85
C ASP A 47 7.16 -9.86 -30.80
N ARG A 48 8.36 -10.37 -30.49
CA ARG A 48 8.64 -11.82 -30.48
C ARG A 48 7.97 -12.54 -29.31
N LEU A 49 7.75 -11.85 -28.19
CA LEU A 49 7.10 -12.43 -27.01
C LEU A 49 5.62 -12.78 -27.25
N LEU A 50 5.02 -12.28 -28.32
CA LEU A 50 3.68 -12.70 -28.76
C LEU A 50 3.64 -14.16 -29.23
N GLY A 51 4.79 -14.76 -29.54
CA GLY A 51 4.93 -16.19 -29.86
C GLY A 51 5.38 -17.04 -28.67
N GLN A 52 5.24 -16.53 -27.45
CA GLN A 52 5.52 -17.25 -26.20
C GLN A 52 4.23 -17.50 -25.42
N PRO A 53 4.20 -18.46 -24.48
CA PRO A 53 3.05 -18.70 -23.63
C PRO A 53 2.46 -17.41 -23.04
N PRO A 54 1.12 -17.25 -23.05
CA PRO A 54 0.48 -15.96 -22.73
C PRO A 54 0.84 -15.35 -21.38
N GLY A 55 1.20 -16.16 -20.38
CA GLY A 55 1.63 -15.69 -19.06
C GLY A 55 2.81 -14.70 -19.09
N VAL A 56 3.72 -14.84 -20.06
CA VAL A 56 4.85 -13.91 -20.24
C VAL A 56 4.36 -12.51 -20.62
N ASN A 57 3.37 -12.45 -21.52
CA ASN A 57 2.80 -11.19 -22.00
C ASN A 57 1.95 -10.51 -20.91
N VAL A 58 1.29 -11.29 -20.04
CA VAL A 58 0.56 -10.74 -18.88
C VAL A 58 1.49 -9.88 -18.01
N LEU A 59 2.71 -10.34 -17.71
CA LEU A 59 3.65 -9.54 -16.90
C LEU A 59 3.98 -8.19 -17.54
N LEU A 60 4.17 -8.13 -18.85
CA LEU A 60 4.42 -6.86 -19.56
C LEU A 60 3.21 -5.93 -19.49
N VAL A 61 2.00 -6.46 -19.61
CA VAL A 61 0.76 -5.70 -19.38
C VAL A 61 0.72 -5.14 -17.96
N LEU A 62 1.05 -5.93 -16.94
CA LEU A 62 1.08 -5.47 -15.54
C LEU A 62 2.13 -4.37 -15.33
N TYR A 63 3.33 -4.48 -15.91
CA TYR A 63 4.34 -3.41 -15.83
C TYR A 63 3.89 -2.15 -16.57
N SER A 64 3.22 -2.28 -17.72
CA SER A 64 2.62 -1.16 -18.45
C SER A 64 1.58 -0.41 -17.60
N ARG A 65 0.71 -1.16 -16.91
CA ARG A 65 -0.28 -0.61 -15.98
C ARG A 65 0.37 0.04 -14.76
N PHE A 66 1.41 -0.58 -14.19
CA PHE A 66 2.16 -0.02 -13.07
C PHE A 66 2.86 1.28 -13.45
N HIS A 67 3.49 1.36 -14.63
CA HIS A 67 4.08 2.60 -15.14
C HIS A 67 3.05 3.73 -15.18
N ASN A 68 1.88 3.47 -15.77
CA ASN A 68 0.80 4.46 -15.85
C ASN A 68 0.29 4.91 -14.48
N TYR A 69 0.23 3.99 -13.51
CA TYR A 69 -0.05 4.34 -12.12
C TYR A 69 1.03 5.28 -11.56
N VAL A 70 2.32 4.96 -11.74
CA VAL A 70 3.43 5.77 -11.24
C VAL A 70 3.44 7.17 -11.85
N ALA A 71 3.33 7.28 -13.18
CA ALA A 71 3.29 8.57 -13.87
C ALA A 71 2.12 9.45 -13.38
N THR A 72 0.95 8.84 -13.16
CA THR A 72 -0.21 9.53 -12.57
C THR A 72 0.11 10.01 -11.16
N MET A 73 0.68 9.17 -10.30
CA MET A 73 1.02 9.53 -8.92
C MET A 73 2.09 10.62 -8.86
N LEU A 74 3.13 10.57 -9.70
CA LEU A 74 4.15 11.61 -9.79
C LEU A 74 3.54 12.97 -10.14
N LYS A 75 2.63 12.98 -11.12
CA LYS A 75 1.93 14.20 -11.54
C LYS A 75 0.97 14.71 -10.47
N GLU A 76 0.24 13.83 -9.78
CA GLU A 76 -0.73 14.23 -8.75
C GLU A 76 -0.05 14.69 -7.45
N ILE A 77 1.04 14.04 -7.04
CA ILE A 77 1.83 14.43 -5.86
C ILE A 77 2.60 15.72 -6.16
N ASN A 78 3.23 15.80 -7.34
CA ASN A 78 4.02 16.93 -7.81
C ASN A 78 4.96 17.50 -6.73
N GLU A 79 5.78 16.61 -6.16
CA GLU A 79 6.77 16.95 -5.14
C GLU A 79 7.64 18.12 -5.62
N ASP A 80 7.79 19.13 -4.76
CA ASP A 80 8.53 20.37 -5.03
C ASP A 80 8.12 21.13 -6.31
N GLY A 81 6.92 20.85 -6.82
CA GLY A 81 6.44 21.44 -8.06
C GLY A 81 7.26 20.99 -9.29
N ARG A 82 7.99 19.87 -9.18
CA ARG A 82 8.88 19.33 -10.22
C ARG A 82 8.18 19.10 -11.56
N PHE A 83 6.90 18.72 -11.52
CA PHE A 83 6.04 18.43 -12.68
C PHE A 83 5.00 19.53 -12.92
N THR A 84 5.28 20.75 -12.49
CA THR A 84 4.46 21.94 -12.81
C THR A 84 4.80 22.41 -14.21
N LEU A 85 3.79 22.65 -15.03
CA LEU A 85 3.96 23.26 -16.35
C LEU A 85 4.56 24.67 -16.19
N ARG A 86 5.78 24.89 -16.72
CA ARG A 86 6.45 26.19 -16.67
C ARG A 86 6.28 26.90 -18.01
N PRO A 87 5.54 28.02 -18.09
CA PRO A 87 5.47 28.80 -19.31
C PRO A 87 6.82 29.44 -19.63
N ASN A 88 7.15 29.58 -20.93
CA ASN A 88 8.34 30.29 -21.38
C ASN A 88 8.17 31.79 -21.05
N THR A 89 8.72 32.22 -19.91
CA THR A 89 8.49 33.56 -19.35
C THR A 89 9.56 34.59 -19.76
N LYS A 90 10.59 34.19 -20.51
CA LYS A 90 11.63 35.09 -21.03
C LYS A 90 11.65 35.06 -22.55
N ALA A 91 11.57 36.25 -23.17
CA ALA A 91 11.64 36.42 -24.62
C ALA A 91 12.96 35.88 -25.24
N GLU A 92 14.03 35.82 -24.45
CA GLU A 92 15.34 35.28 -24.84
C GLU A 92 15.37 33.75 -24.96
N ASP A 93 14.56 33.03 -24.17
CA ASP A 93 14.47 31.56 -24.22
C ASP A 93 13.61 31.07 -25.39
N ALA A 94 12.71 31.91 -25.89
CA ALA A 94 11.85 31.61 -27.04
C ALA A 94 12.62 31.56 -28.38
N GLN A 95 13.81 32.17 -28.46
CA GLN A 95 14.60 32.26 -29.69
C GLN A 95 15.64 31.14 -29.88
N LYS A 96 16.02 30.40 -28.82
CA LYS A 96 17.09 29.40 -28.93
C LYS A 96 16.60 27.98 -29.22
N GLU A 97 15.44 27.58 -28.71
CA GLU A 97 14.64 26.42 -29.17
C GLU A 97 13.23 26.55 -28.56
N PRO A 98 12.14 26.62 -29.34
CA PRO A 98 10.79 26.61 -28.77
C PRO A 98 10.47 25.22 -28.20
N ARG A 99 10.92 24.94 -26.98
CA ARG A 99 10.52 23.72 -26.25
C ARG A 99 9.05 23.84 -25.89
N ASN A 100 8.21 22.96 -26.44
CA ASN A 100 6.81 22.83 -26.04
C ASN A 100 6.78 22.35 -24.57
N PRO A 101 6.30 23.16 -23.60
CA PRO A 101 6.33 22.81 -22.18
C PRO A 101 5.56 21.52 -21.86
N GLU A 102 4.51 21.21 -22.63
CA GLU A 102 3.75 19.96 -22.46
C GLU A 102 4.56 18.73 -22.85
N LYS A 103 5.37 18.83 -23.93
CA LYS A 103 6.25 17.73 -24.34
C LYS A 103 7.38 17.48 -23.35
N VAL A 104 7.94 18.56 -22.78
CA VAL A 104 8.96 18.45 -21.73
C VAL A 104 8.37 17.78 -20.49
N LEU A 105 7.19 18.24 -20.04
CA LEU A 105 6.49 17.65 -18.90
C LEU A 105 6.17 16.17 -19.13
N ASP A 106 5.64 15.82 -20.31
CA ASP A 106 5.37 14.43 -20.68
C ASP A 106 6.64 13.56 -20.61
N ASN A 107 7.75 14.04 -21.19
CA ASN A 107 9.01 13.31 -21.18
C ASN A 107 9.59 13.15 -19.77
N ASP A 108 9.55 14.20 -18.95
CA ASP A 108 10.06 14.16 -17.58
C ASP A 108 9.26 13.18 -16.70
N LEU A 109 7.93 13.16 -16.86
CA LEU A 109 7.06 12.19 -16.20
C LEU A 109 7.35 10.76 -16.70
N PHE A 110 7.44 10.57 -18.01
CA PHE A 110 7.71 9.26 -18.63
C PHE A 110 9.04 8.67 -18.16
N GLN A 111 10.14 9.43 -18.25
CA GLN A 111 11.46 8.92 -17.89
C GLN A 111 11.56 8.67 -16.38
N THR A 112 10.95 9.51 -15.54
CA THR A 112 10.91 9.27 -14.09
C THR A 112 10.09 8.02 -13.75
N ALA A 113 8.91 7.85 -14.36
CA ALA A 113 8.07 6.66 -14.17
C ALA A 113 8.76 5.39 -14.69
N ARG A 114 9.48 5.47 -15.82
CA ARG A 114 10.31 4.38 -16.37
C ARG A 114 11.39 3.94 -15.40
N LEU A 115 12.12 4.87 -14.78
CA LEU A 115 13.14 4.56 -13.78
C LEU A 115 12.55 3.88 -12.53
N ILE A 116 11.44 4.38 -12.01
CA ILE A 116 10.76 3.78 -10.85
C ILE A 116 10.24 2.37 -11.18
N THR A 117 9.66 2.19 -12.37
CA THR A 117 9.17 0.88 -12.84
C THR A 117 10.32 -0.11 -13.03
N GLY A 118 11.46 0.36 -13.58
CA GLY A 118 12.69 -0.43 -13.67
C GLY A 118 13.23 -0.83 -12.28
N GLY A 119 13.18 0.09 -11.29
CA GLY A 119 13.51 -0.21 -9.90
C GLY A 119 12.64 -1.30 -9.28
N LEU A 120 11.33 -1.31 -9.57
CA LEU A 120 10.44 -2.40 -9.17
C LEU A 120 10.81 -3.73 -9.85
N TYR A 121 11.08 -3.71 -11.16
CA TYR A 121 11.51 -4.91 -11.90
C TYR A 121 12.81 -5.50 -11.34
N ILE A 122 13.80 -4.65 -11.05
CA ILE A 122 15.03 -5.06 -10.37
C ILE A 122 14.71 -5.66 -9.00
N SER A 123 13.85 -5.02 -8.21
CA SER A 123 13.47 -5.51 -6.89
C SER A 123 12.78 -6.87 -6.93
N ILE A 124 11.89 -7.09 -7.92
CA ILE A 124 11.23 -8.38 -8.15
C ILE A 124 12.27 -9.43 -8.59
N SER A 125 13.18 -9.08 -9.48
CA SER A 125 14.21 -10.00 -9.95
C SER A 125 15.11 -10.47 -8.79
N LEU A 126 15.51 -9.56 -7.90
CA LEU A 126 16.37 -9.88 -6.75
C LEU A 126 15.62 -10.51 -5.57
N GLY A 127 14.42 -10.03 -5.27
CA GLY A 127 13.64 -10.40 -4.08
C GLY A 127 12.70 -11.59 -4.28
N ASP A 128 12.27 -11.84 -5.51
CA ASP A 128 11.35 -12.92 -5.86
C ASP A 128 12.03 -13.99 -6.71
N TYR A 129 12.53 -13.63 -7.89
CA TYR A 129 13.06 -14.59 -8.87
C TYR A 129 14.34 -15.29 -8.37
N LEU A 130 15.39 -14.53 -8.03
CA LEU A 130 16.67 -15.12 -7.57
C LEU A 130 16.49 -15.94 -6.28
N ARG A 131 15.61 -15.50 -5.37
CA ARG A 131 15.32 -16.25 -4.14
C ARG A 131 14.55 -17.54 -4.40
N ALA A 132 13.68 -17.57 -5.41
CA ALA A 132 12.94 -18.76 -5.82
C ALA A 132 13.83 -19.82 -6.45
N ILE A 133 14.67 -19.45 -7.41
CA ILE A 133 15.58 -20.40 -8.05
C ILE A 133 16.61 -20.98 -7.07
N GLN A 134 16.92 -20.26 -5.97
CA GLN A 134 17.81 -20.72 -4.91
C GLN A 134 17.09 -21.50 -3.79
N GLY A 135 15.76 -21.67 -3.86
CA GLY A 135 14.98 -22.35 -2.81
C GLY A 135 14.97 -21.62 -1.46
N VAL A 136 15.27 -20.32 -1.43
CA VAL A 136 15.44 -19.55 -0.18
C VAL A 136 14.09 -19.21 0.45
N HIS A 137 13.01 -19.11 -0.33
CA HIS A 137 11.66 -18.86 0.19
C HIS A 137 11.15 -19.99 1.09
N GLU A 138 11.75 -21.18 1.04
CA GLU A 138 11.41 -22.30 1.94
C GLU A 138 12.05 -22.19 3.33
N LYS A 139 12.87 -21.15 3.56
CA LYS A 139 13.68 -20.99 4.76
C LYS A 139 13.31 -19.67 5.45
N ASP A 140 13.36 -19.68 6.78
CA ASP A 140 13.20 -18.48 7.60
C ASP A 140 14.49 -17.64 7.58
N THR A 141 14.72 -16.97 6.45
CA THR A 141 15.90 -16.12 6.24
C THR A 141 15.61 -14.97 5.29
N THR A 142 16.20 -13.82 5.61
CA THR A 142 16.22 -12.62 4.76
C THR A 142 17.40 -12.60 3.80
N TRP A 143 18.22 -13.66 3.78
CA TRP A 143 19.34 -13.75 2.86
C TRP A 143 18.85 -13.71 1.42
N THR A 144 19.55 -12.95 0.59
CA THR A 144 19.38 -12.92 -0.86
C THR A 144 20.75 -12.77 -1.49
N PHE A 145 20.93 -13.36 -2.67
CA PHE A 145 22.12 -13.13 -3.47
C PHE A 145 22.01 -11.76 -4.13
N ASP A 146 22.91 -10.84 -3.78
CA ASP A 146 23.03 -9.55 -4.44
C ASP A 146 24.14 -9.59 -5.50
N PRO A 147 23.79 -9.74 -6.80
CA PRO A 147 24.78 -9.79 -7.89
C PRO A 147 25.54 -8.46 -8.07
N ARG A 148 25.15 -7.39 -7.36
CA ARG A 148 25.82 -6.09 -7.40
C ARG A 148 27.02 -6.03 -6.44
N MET A 149 27.15 -6.95 -5.50
CA MET A 149 28.26 -6.98 -4.53
C MET A 149 29.60 -7.22 -5.24
N TYR A 150 30.59 -6.38 -4.95
CA TYR A 150 31.93 -6.54 -5.52
C TYR A 150 32.56 -7.82 -4.97
N ILE A 151 32.96 -8.72 -5.87
CA ILE A 151 33.63 -9.99 -5.52
C ILE A 151 35.11 -9.76 -5.80
N ASP A 152 35.82 -9.29 -4.78
CA ASP A 152 37.25 -8.98 -4.80
C ASP A 152 38.14 -10.22 -4.73
N LYS A 153 37.61 -11.34 -4.21
CA LYS A 153 38.29 -12.64 -4.16
C LYS A 153 37.33 -13.78 -4.41
N THR A 154 37.77 -14.77 -5.16
CA THR A 154 37.09 -16.06 -5.30
C THR A 154 37.93 -17.16 -4.63
N ALA A 155 37.39 -18.38 -4.53
CA ALA A 155 38.18 -19.54 -4.09
C ALA A 155 39.41 -19.80 -4.98
N LEU A 156 39.45 -19.20 -6.18
CA LEU A 156 40.50 -19.34 -7.19
C LEU A 156 41.50 -18.16 -7.20
N GLY A 157 41.43 -17.23 -6.24
CA GLY A 157 42.35 -16.10 -6.15
C GLY A 157 41.68 -14.77 -6.52
N GLU A 158 41.93 -14.27 -7.74
CA GLU A 158 41.42 -12.96 -8.17
C GLU A 158 39.89 -12.89 -8.23
N GLY A 159 39.36 -11.68 -8.06
CA GLY A 159 37.94 -11.37 -8.16
C GLY A 159 37.36 -11.56 -9.56
N VAL A 160 36.04 -11.53 -9.68
CA VAL A 160 35.36 -11.70 -10.98
C VAL A 160 35.38 -10.36 -11.74
N PRO A 161 35.94 -10.30 -12.97
CA PRO A 161 35.95 -9.07 -13.75
C PRO A 161 34.52 -8.62 -14.12
N ARG A 162 34.30 -7.31 -14.17
CA ARG A 162 32.97 -6.70 -14.41
C ARG A 162 32.93 -5.92 -15.72
N GLY A 163 31.81 -5.95 -16.42
CA GLY A 163 31.60 -5.16 -17.63
C GLY A 163 32.41 -5.63 -18.85
N MET A 164 32.89 -6.88 -18.85
CA MET A 164 33.66 -7.48 -19.94
C MET A 164 32.81 -7.94 -21.15
N GLY A 165 31.52 -7.57 -21.18
CA GLY A 165 30.55 -8.06 -22.16
C GLY A 165 29.97 -9.44 -21.80
N ASN A 166 29.12 -9.97 -22.68
CA ASN A 166 28.48 -11.29 -22.49
C ASN A 166 29.48 -12.41 -22.82
N GLN A 167 30.42 -12.66 -21.91
CA GLN A 167 31.27 -13.85 -21.93
C GLN A 167 30.85 -14.75 -20.77
N VAL A 168 30.22 -15.87 -21.11
CA VAL A 168 29.87 -16.92 -20.16
C VAL A 168 30.54 -18.21 -20.60
N SER A 169 30.98 -19.03 -19.65
CA SER A 169 31.52 -20.34 -19.99
C SER A 169 30.43 -21.20 -20.66
N ALA A 170 30.84 -22.19 -21.46
CA ALA A 170 29.87 -23.11 -22.07
C ALA A 170 29.05 -23.83 -20.99
N GLU A 171 29.69 -24.16 -19.86
CA GLU A 171 29.08 -24.75 -18.67
C GLU A 171 28.01 -23.85 -18.05
N PHE A 172 28.32 -22.56 -17.85
CA PHE A 172 27.32 -21.60 -17.35
C PHE A 172 26.18 -21.43 -18.36
N ASN A 173 26.49 -21.35 -19.66
CA ASN A 173 25.45 -21.25 -20.69
C ASN A 173 24.51 -22.45 -20.66
N LEU A 174 25.03 -23.67 -20.49
CA LEU A 174 24.22 -24.89 -20.36
C LEU A 174 23.36 -24.86 -19.10
N LEU A 175 23.95 -24.59 -17.92
CA LEU A 175 23.20 -24.49 -16.66
C LEU A 175 22.10 -23.43 -16.70
N TYR A 176 22.31 -22.34 -17.43
CA TYR A 176 21.38 -21.22 -17.56
C TYR A 176 20.39 -21.35 -18.73
N ARG A 177 20.46 -22.43 -19.52
CA ARG A 177 19.44 -22.75 -20.54
C ARG A 177 18.24 -23.42 -19.86
N PHE A 178 17.39 -22.59 -19.24
CA PHE A 178 16.13 -22.97 -18.58
C PHE A 178 15.06 -23.59 -19.52
N HIS A 179 15.39 -24.04 -20.73
CA HIS A 179 14.44 -24.71 -21.62
C HIS A 179 13.90 -26.01 -21.02
N SER A 180 14.65 -26.64 -20.10
CA SER A 180 14.20 -27.79 -19.31
C SER A 180 13.16 -27.44 -18.22
N ALA A 181 12.95 -26.15 -17.96
CA ALA A 181 12.07 -25.60 -16.94
C ALA A 181 10.79 -24.98 -17.53
N ILE A 182 10.28 -25.51 -18.65
CA ILE A 182 8.90 -25.23 -19.07
C ILE A 182 7.94 -26.25 -18.43
N SER A 183 6.68 -25.87 -18.29
CA SER A 183 5.63 -26.80 -17.89
C SER A 183 5.13 -27.61 -19.08
N ARG A 184 4.44 -28.73 -18.82
CA ARG A 184 3.81 -29.53 -19.89
C ARG A 184 2.75 -28.74 -20.67
N ARG A 185 2.04 -27.83 -20.01
CA ARG A 185 1.03 -27.00 -20.67
C ARG A 185 1.70 -26.00 -21.62
N ASP A 186 2.77 -25.35 -21.17
CA ASP A 186 3.49 -24.37 -21.97
C ASP A 186 4.28 -25.04 -23.11
N GLU A 187 4.77 -26.26 -22.91
CA GLU A 187 5.28 -27.14 -23.97
C GLU A 187 4.21 -27.42 -25.02
N GLY A 188 3.05 -27.95 -24.62
CA GLY A 188 1.95 -28.24 -25.55
C GLY A 188 1.44 -26.98 -26.27
N TRP A 189 1.39 -25.84 -25.58
CA TRP A 189 1.08 -24.55 -26.20
C TRP A 189 2.11 -24.17 -27.26
N THR A 190 3.40 -24.30 -26.93
CA THR A 190 4.51 -23.95 -27.82
C THR A 190 4.54 -24.85 -29.05
N GLU A 191 4.35 -26.17 -28.86
CA GLU A 191 4.25 -27.12 -29.97
C GLU A 191 3.10 -26.77 -30.91
N LYS A 192 1.90 -26.55 -30.36
CA LYS A 192 0.73 -26.14 -31.12
C LYS A 192 1.00 -24.85 -31.90
N PHE A 193 1.54 -23.82 -31.23
CA PHE A 193 1.87 -22.56 -31.86
C PHE A 193 2.84 -22.75 -33.02
N MET A 194 3.93 -23.52 -32.84
CA MET A 194 4.92 -23.77 -33.88
C MET A 194 4.32 -24.52 -35.07
N LYS A 195 3.48 -25.53 -34.83
CA LYS A 195 2.78 -26.26 -35.90
C LYS A 195 1.84 -25.35 -36.70
N GLU A 196 1.07 -24.49 -36.02
CA GLU A 196 0.21 -23.50 -36.68
C GLU A 196 1.03 -22.48 -37.50
N GLN A 197 2.16 -22.01 -36.96
CA GLN A 197 3.02 -21.09 -37.71
C GLN A 197 3.65 -21.76 -38.94
N ALA A 198 4.02 -23.04 -38.83
CA ALA A 198 4.56 -23.83 -39.93
C ALA A 198 3.51 -24.02 -41.03
N GLN A 199 2.28 -24.42 -40.67
CA GLN A 199 1.16 -24.54 -41.58
C GLN A 199 0.88 -23.21 -42.32
N LEU A 200 0.90 -22.09 -41.59
CA LEU A 200 0.57 -20.78 -42.14
C LEU A 200 1.67 -20.24 -43.08
N ARG A 201 2.94 -20.52 -42.80
CA ARG A 201 4.08 -19.82 -43.44
C ARG A 201 4.94 -20.68 -44.36
N LEU A 202 4.90 -22.00 -44.26
CA LEU A 202 5.70 -22.90 -45.09
C LEU A 202 4.83 -23.56 -46.14
N ASP A 203 5.17 -23.34 -47.42
CA ASP A 203 4.35 -23.81 -48.55
C ASP A 203 4.08 -25.32 -48.53
N ARG A 204 5.05 -26.12 -48.05
CA ARG A 204 4.91 -27.59 -47.95
C ARG A 204 3.85 -28.04 -46.94
N PHE A 205 3.54 -27.21 -45.94
CA PHE A 205 2.60 -27.56 -44.86
C PHE A 205 1.24 -26.88 -44.99
N LYS A 206 1.03 -25.96 -45.95
CA LYS A 206 -0.24 -25.21 -46.11
C LYS A 206 -1.49 -26.08 -46.27
N LYS A 207 -1.34 -27.32 -46.76
CA LYS A 207 -2.44 -28.29 -46.95
C LYS A 207 -2.40 -29.45 -45.96
N THR A 208 -1.43 -29.46 -45.05
CA THR A 208 -1.26 -30.49 -44.03
C THR A 208 -2.06 -30.08 -42.80
N ASP A 209 -2.82 -30.98 -42.21
CA ASP A 209 -3.49 -30.70 -40.93
C ASP A 209 -2.46 -30.44 -39.83
N VAL A 210 -2.72 -29.46 -38.95
CA VAL A 210 -1.77 -29.02 -37.90
C VAL A 210 -1.26 -30.20 -37.07
N GLU A 211 -2.15 -31.14 -36.71
CA GLU A 211 -1.81 -32.32 -35.90
C GLU A 211 -0.83 -33.28 -36.58
N GLN A 212 -0.77 -33.29 -37.92
CA GLN A 212 0.14 -34.13 -38.71
C GLN A 212 1.52 -33.49 -38.93
N ILE A 213 1.73 -32.26 -38.48
CA ILE A 213 3.02 -31.58 -38.61
C ILE A 213 3.93 -32.02 -37.45
N HIS A 214 5.04 -32.66 -37.78
CA HIS A 214 6.10 -33.05 -36.85
C HIS A 214 7.21 -32.00 -36.86
N LEU A 215 7.48 -31.38 -35.71
CA LEU A 215 8.42 -30.24 -35.62
C LEU A 215 9.88 -30.65 -35.87
N GLU A 216 10.20 -31.93 -35.67
CA GLU A 216 11.51 -32.53 -35.92
C GLU A 216 11.87 -32.53 -37.42
N GLU A 217 10.88 -32.43 -38.31
CA GLU A 217 11.07 -32.37 -39.75
C GLU A 217 11.44 -30.97 -40.26
N LEU A 218 11.40 -29.95 -39.39
CA LEU A 218 11.74 -28.59 -39.74
C LEU A 218 13.26 -28.43 -39.81
N SER A 219 13.76 -28.01 -40.97
CA SER A 219 15.14 -27.56 -41.05
C SER A 219 15.35 -26.27 -40.26
N THR A 220 16.59 -26.03 -39.81
CA THR A 220 16.95 -24.76 -39.14
C THR A 220 16.57 -23.54 -39.98
N TYR A 221 16.75 -23.63 -41.30
CA TYR A 221 16.38 -22.55 -42.23
C TYR A 221 14.87 -22.27 -42.25
N GLU A 222 14.03 -23.30 -42.30
CA GLU A 222 12.57 -23.17 -42.27
C GLU A 222 12.10 -22.57 -40.95
N LEU A 223 12.66 -23.02 -39.82
CA LEU A 223 12.37 -22.47 -38.50
C LEU A 223 12.68 -20.97 -38.43
N TRP A 224 13.88 -20.55 -38.84
CA TRP A 224 14.26 -19.13 -38.84
C TRP A 224 13.41 -18.30 -39.79
N THR A 225 13.06 -18.83 -40.96
CA THR A 225 12.23 -18.15 -41.95
C THR A 225 10.80 -17.94 -41.42
N MET A 226 10.24 -18.97 -40.79
CA MET A 226 8.92 -18.93 -40.16
C MET A 226 8.88 -17.89 -39.02
N LEU A 227 9.81 -17.96 -38.07
CA LEU A 227 9.87 -17.04 -36.93
C LEU A 227 10.17 -15.61 -37.35
N GLY A 228 11.07 -15.42 -38.33
CA GLY A 228 11.38 -14.10 -38.88
C GLY A 228 10.18 -13.46 -39.58
N SER A 229 9.39 -14.27 -40.31
CA SER A 229 8.16 -13.81 -40.98
C SER A 229 7.07 -13.46 -39.97
N PHE A 230 6.90 -14.27 -38.92
CA PHE A 230 6.01 -13.97 -37.79
C PHE A 230 6.39 -12.63 -37.12
N ALA A 231 7.65 -12.46 -36.74
CA ALA A 231 8.13 -11.23 -36.10
C ALA A 231 7.91 -10.01 -37.01
N LYS A 232 8.21 -10.12 -38.30
CA LYS A 232 7.98 -9.04 -39.29
C LYS A 232 6.51 -8.64 -39.39
N GLU A 233 5.59 -9.61 -39.42
CA GLU A 233 4.15 -9.35 -39.43
C GLU A 233 3.71 -8.63 -38.15
N LYS A 234 4.11 -9.14 -36.98
CA LYS A 234 3.74 -8.52 -35.70
C LYS A 234 4.33 -7.12 -35.53
N ARG A 235 5.54 -6.88 -36.04
CA ARG A 235 6.17 -5.55 -36.07
C ARG A 235 5.39 -4.53 -36.88
N ALA A 236 4.77 -4.96 -37.98
CA ALA A 236 3.97 -4.11 -38.85
C ALA A 236 2.65 -3.65 -38.20
N ILE A 237 2.21 -4.34 -37.15
CA ILE A 237 1.06 -3.95 -36.33
C ILE A 237 1.55 -2.97 -35.26
N GLU A 238 0.87 -1.84 -35.12
CA GLU A 238 1.11 -0.89 -34.02
C GLU A 238 1.06 -1.59 -32.66
N PRO A 239 2.00 -1.33 -31.73
CA PRO A 239 2.07 -2.02 -30.45
C PRO A 239 0.75 -2.09 -29.66
N CYS A 240 -0.05 -1.02 -29.67
CA CYS A 240 -1.32 -0.96 -28.94
C CYS A 240 -2.45 -1.81 -29.54
N ASN A 241 -2.25 -2.34 -30.76
CA ASN A 241 -3.20 -3.18 -31.48
C ASN A 241 -2.75 -4.65 -31.53
N ARG A 242 -1.69 -5.01 -30.80
CA ARG A 242 -1.19 -6.40 -30.71
C ARG A 242 -1.93 -7.14 -29.60
N ASP A 243 -2.71 -8.15 -29.99
CA ASP A 243 -3.26 -9.17 -29.09
C ASP A 243 -2.23 -10.29 -28.88
N PHE A 244 -2.41 -11.10 -27.83
CA PHE A 244 -1.60 -12.29 -27.58
C PHE A 244 -2.45 -13.44 -27.01
N GLY A 245 -1.99 -14.67 -27.23
CA GLY A 245 -2.78 -15.86 -26.91
C GLY A 245 -4.18 -15.79 -27.51
N ASP A 246 -5.17 -16.22 -26.74
CA ASP A 246 -6.57 -16.24 -27.15
C ASP A 246 -7.38 -15.02 -26.65
N ILE A 247 -6.73 -14.09 -25.95
CA ILE A 247 -7.41 -12.94 -25.35
C ILE A 247 -7.40 -11.72 -26.29
N LYS A 248 -8.44 -10.90 -26.20
CA LYS A 248 -8.65 -9.73 -27.06
C LYS A 248 -8.79 -8.47 -26.25
N ARG A 249 -8.30 -7.35 -26.80
CA ARG A 249 -8.52 -6.03 -26.22
C ARG A 249 -9.98 -5.60 -26.36
N GLY A 250 -10.48 -4.89 -25.35
CA GLY A 250 -11.76 -4.20 -25.39
C GLY A 250 -11.68 -2.86 -26.16
N PRO A 251 -12.82 -2.17 -26.31
CA PRO A 251 -12.89 -0.89 -27.02
C PRO A 251 -12.06 0.25 -26.39
N ASP A 252 -11.64 0.11 -25.13
CA ASP A 252 -10.78 1.06 -24.43
C ASP A 252 -9.27 0.76 -24.61
N GLY A 253 -8.93 -0.24 -25.42
CA GLY A 253 -7.57 -0.69 -25.72
C GLY A 253 -6.95 -1.58 -24.65
N ARG A 254 -7.69 -1.93 -23.58
CA ARG A 254 -7.22 -2.79 -22.48
C ARG A 254 -7.65 -4.24 -22.66
N PHE A 255 -6.88 -5.16 -22.10
CA PHE A 255 -7.35 -6.53 -21.89
C PHE A 255 -8.26 -6.60 -20.66
N SER A 256 -9.15 -7.57 -20.66
CA SER A 256 -10.00 -7.89 -19.51
C SER A 256 -9.13 -8.23 -18.29
N ASP A 257 -9.40 -7.59 -17.16
CA ASP A 257 -8.71 -7.89 -15.90
C ASP A 257 -8.99 -9.33 -15.45
N TYR A 258 -10.17 -9.87 -15.80
CA TYR A 258 -10.53 -11.27 -15.55
C TYR A 258 -9.58 -12.21 -16.29
N ASP A 259 -9.47 -12.05 -17.62
CA ASP A 259 -8.63 -12.91 -18.47
C ASP A 259 -7.15 -12.84 -18.05
N LEU A 260 -6.66 -11.64 -17.73
CA LEU A 260 -5.29 -11.45 -17.23
C LEU A 260 -5.08 -12.15 -15.87
N SER A 261 -6.05 -12.04 -14.95
CA SER A 261 -5.96 -12.66 -13.63
C SER A 261 -6.03 -14.19 -13.70
N ASP A 262 -6.84 -14.74 -14.60
CA ASP A 262 -6.96 -16.17 -14.82
C ASP A 262 -5.70 -16.74 -15.48
N LEU A 263 -5.22 -16.12 -16.57
CA LEU A 263 -3.96 -16.54 -17.20
C LEU A 263 -2.78 -16.49 -16.22
N LEU A 264 -2.72 -15.48 -15.35
CA LEU A 264 -1.69 -15.38 -14.32
C LEU A 264 -1.83 -16.52 -13.29
N ARG A 265 -3.03 -16.76 -12.76
CA ARG A 265 -3.30 -17.86 -11.83
C ARG A 265 -2.88 -19.20 -12.42
N GLU A 266 -3.33 -19.47 -13.65
CA GLU A 266 -3.02 -20.71 -14.34
C GLU A 266 -1.53 -20.86 -14.59
N SER A 267 -0.80 -19.77 -14.87
CA SER A 267 0.65 -19.82 -15.03
C SER A 267 1.39 -20.06 -13.71
N ILE A 268 0.86 -19.56 -12.59
CA ILE A 268 1.43 -19.77 -11.25
C ILE A 268 1.21 -21.21 -10.77
N ASP A 269 0.03 -21.79 -11.02
CA ASP A 269 -0.30 -23.15 -10.58
C ASP A 269 0.29 -24.25 -11.47
N ASP A 270 0.87 -23.86 -12.61
CA ASP A 270 1.48 -24.78 -13.54
C ASP A 270 2.96 -25.02 -13.20
N ASN A 271 3.32 -26.29 -13.01
CA ASN A 271 4.62 -26.64 -12.46
C ASN A 271 5.69 -26.73 -13.56
N ALA A 272 6.71 -25.90 -13.46
CA ALA A 272 7.90 -25.93 -14.31
C ALA A 272 8.82 -27.13 -13.99
N GLY A 273 9.58 -27.61 -14.98
CA GLY A 273 10.66 -28.58 -14.74
C GLY A 273 10.32 -30.05 -14.99
N GLN A 274 9.28 -30.34 -15.79
CA GLN A 274 8.90 -31.73 -16.12
C GLN A 274 9.52 -32.27 -17.43
N CYS A 275 10.29 -31.45 -18.17
CA CYS A 275 10.88 -31.85 -19.45
C CYS A 275 12.40 -31.67 -19.48
N LEU A 276 13.14 -32.70 -19.05
CA LEU A 276 14.62 -32.68 -18.99
C LEU A 276 15.31 -33.09 -20.31
N PHE A 277 14.56 -33.59 -21.30
CA PHE A 277 15.10 -34.52 -22.30
C PHE A 277 15.87 -33.89 -23.49
N SER A 278 15.69 -32.61 -23.83
CA SER A 278 16.27 -32.05 -25.07
C SER A 278 17.69 -31.46 -24.91
N ALA A 279 18.10 -31.03 -23.71
CA ALA A 279 19.38 -30.34 -23.48
C ALA A 279 20.61 -31.27 -23.36
N ILE A 280 20.39 -32.56 -23.06
CA ILE A 280 21.45 -33.56 -22.79
C ILE A 280 22.32 -33.84 -24.04
N ARG A 281 21.76 -33.70 -25.25
CA ARG A 281 22.52 -34.01 -26.49
C ARG A 281 23.59 -32.98 -26.83
N SER A 282 23.43 -31.73 -26.39
CA SER A 282 24.35 -30.62 -26.65
C SER A 282 25.41 -30.42 -25.56
N SER A 283 25.40 -31.21 -24.48
CA SER A 283 26.24 -31.04 -23.29
C SER A 283 27.38 -32.07 -23.16
N ARG A 284 27.75 -32.77 -24.24
CA ARG A 284 28.75 -33.85 -24.17
C ARG A 284 30.20 -33.38 -24.20
N ASP A 285 30.46 -32.14 -24.63
CA ASP A 285 31.80 -31.56 -24.75
C ASP A 285 32.10 -30.52 -23.65
N VAL A 286 31.50 -30.68 -22.46
CA VAL A 286 31.79 -29.83 -21.27
C VAL A 286 32.30 -30.69 -20.11
N ALA A 287 32.75 -30.04 -19.03
CA ALA A 287 33.29 -30.71 -17.85
C ALA A 287 32.38 -31.82 -17.28
N SER A 288 32.97 -32.81 -16.62
CA SER A 288 32.23 -33.80 -15.82
C SER A 288 31.72 -33.21 -14.49
N LEU A 289 30.78 -33.90 -13.84
CA LEU A 289 30.28 -33.52 -12.51
C LEU A 289 31.44 -33.42 -11.49
N ASN A 290 32.38 -34.37 -11.53
CA ASN A 290 33.51 -34.37 -10.60
C ASN A 290 34.55 -33.30 -10.94
N GLU A 291 34.77 -32.98 -12.22
CA GLU A 291 35.60 -31.83 -12.62
C GLU A 291 34.98 -30.51 -12.14
N PHE A 292 33.66 -30.35 -12.28
CA PHE A 292 32.92 -29.21 -11.75
C PHE A 292 33.03 -29.10 -10.22
N ARG A 293 32.82 -30.20 -9.50
CA ARG A 293 32.96 -30.24 -8.03
C ARG A 293 34.37 -29.86 -7.60
N THR A 294 35.38 -30.46 -8.23
CA THR A 294 36.80 -30.14 -7.96
C THR A 294 37.10 -28.66 -8.20
N PHE A 295 36.60 -28.09 -9.30
CA PHE A 295 36.78 -26.67 -9.63
C PHE A 295 36.24 -25.73 -8.53
N PHE A 296 35.11 -26.09 -7.91
CA PHE A 296 34.52 -25.34 -6.79
C PHE A 296 35.02 -25.76 -5.40
N GLY A 297 36.00 -26.67 -5.32
CA GLY A 297 36.54 -27.18 -4.05
C GLY A 297 35.60 -28.12 -3.28
N LEU A 298 34.62 -28.72 -3.98
CA LEU A 298 33.73 -29.74 -3.44
C LEU A 298 34.37 -31.13 -3.57
N GLU A 299 34.06 -32.04 -2.65
CA GLU A 299 34.59 -33.42 -2.67
C GLU A 299 34.06 -34.20 -3.89
N PRO A 300 34.90 -34.80 -4.74
CA PRO A 300 34.44 -35.64 -5.85
C PRO A 300 33.61 -36.84 -5.36
N HIS A 301 32.59 -37.22 -6.13
CA HIS A 301 31.82 -38.43 -5.87
C HIS A 301 32.64 -39.67 -6.21
N THR A 302 32.66 -40.63 -5.30
CA THR A 302 33.43 -41.88 -5.48
C THR A 302 32.55 -43.08 -5.79
N THR A 303 31.23 -42.98 -5.57
CA THR A 303 30.23 -44.02 -5.87
C THR A 303 28.94 -43.41 -6.42
N PHE A 304 28.14 -44.15 -7.17
CA PHE A 304 26.82 -43.66 -7.62
C PHE A 304 25.87 -43.34 -6.46
N ALA A 305 25.97 -44.09 -5.36
CA ALA A 305 25.23 -43.81 -4.12
C ALA A 305 25.65 -42.48 -3.47
N SER A 306 26.90 -42.03 -3.65
CA SER A 306 27.32 -40.69 -3.20
C SER A 306 26.73 -39.56 -4.06
N VAL A 307 26.42 -39.84 -5.34
CA VAL A 307 25.74 -38.89 -6.24
C VAL A 307 24.27 -38.73 -5.86
N ASN A 308 23.54 -39.83 -5.68
CA ASN A 308 22.14 -39.81 -5.26
C ASN A 308 21.78 -41.06 -4.43
N PRO A 309 21.14 -40.94 -3.26
CA PRO A 309 20.78 -42.07 -2.41
C PRO A 309 19.57 -42.89 -2.91
N ASP A 310 18.82 -42.41 -3.92
CA ASP A 310 17.68 -43.13 -4.50
C ASP A 310 18.16 -44.35 -5.33
N PRO A 311 17.74 -45.59 -4.98
CA PRO A 311 18.14 -46.80 -5.69
C PRO A 311 17.76 -46.81 -7.18
N GLU A 312 16.65 -46.20 -7.58
CA GLU A 312 16.24 -46.18 -8.99
C GLU A 312 17.19 -45.30 -9.81
N ILE A 313 17.61 -44.16 -9.24
CA ILE A 313 18.56 -43.25 -9.86
C ILE A 313 19.96 -43.87 -9.91
N GLN A 314 20.39 -44.54 -8.84
CA GLN A 314 21.68 -45.27 -8.81
C GLN A 314 21.74 -46.30 -9.92
N MET A 315 20.71 -47.15 -10.04
CA MET A 315 20.62 -48.14 -11.12
C MET A 315 20.65 -47.50 -12.50
N ALA A 316 19.96 -46.37 -12.69
CA ALA A 316 20.01 -45.65 -13.97
C ALA A 316 21.41 -45.10 -14.28
N LEU A 317 22.11 -44.55 -13.29
CA LEU A 317 23.49 -44.07 -13.44
C LEU A 317 24.47 -45.22 -13.74
N GLU A 318 24.36 -46.35 -13.03
CA GLU A 318 25.18 -47.56 -13.25
C GLU A 318 25.00 -48.15 -14.65
N ASN A 319 23.79 -48.06 -15.22
CA ASN A 319 23.52 -48.53 -16.57
C ASN A 319 24.06 -47.58 -17.66
N LEU A 320 24.27 -46.30 -17.33
CA LEU A 320 24.68 -45.27 -18.28
C LEU A 320 26.17 -44.94 -18.22
N TYR A 321 26.81 -45.10 -17.07
CA TYR A 321 28.19 -44.70 -16.82
C TYR A 321 28.96 -45.82 -16.11
N ASP A 322 30.23 -46.00 -16.49
CA ASP A 322 31.13 -46.97 -15.83
C ASP A 322 31.66 -46.46 -14.47
N SER A 323 31.69 -45.14 -14.27
CA SER A 323 32.21 -44.48 -13.08
C SER A 323 31.52 -43.12 -12.84
N PRO A 324 31.36 -42.66 -11.58
CA PRO A 324 30.89 -41.30 -11.27
C PRO A 324 31.70 -40.18 -11.95
N ASP A 325 32.98 -40.40 -12.26
CA ASP A 325 33.82 -39.43 -12.97
C ASP A 325 33.36 -39.15 -14.41
N MET A 326 32.60 -40.06 -15.00
CA MET A 326 32.11 -39.98 -16.38
C MET A 326 30.75 -39.30 -16.51
N ILE A 327 30.12 -38.95 -15.38
CA ILE A 327 28.82 -38.26 -15.38
C ILE A 327 29.05 -36.85 -15.93
N GLU A 328 28.39 -36.49 -17.04
CA GLU A 328 28.49 -35.13 -17.58
C GLU A 328 27.94 -34.11 -16.57
N MET A 329 28.57 -32.94 -16.45
CA MET A 329 28.17 -31.92 -15.46
C MET A 329 26.70 -31.57 -15.54
N TYR A 330 26.16 -31.36 -16.74
CA TYR A 330 24.79 -30.87 -16.92
C TYR A 330 23.73 -31.82 -16.31
N PRO A 331 23.59 -33.09 -16.74
CA PRO A 331 22.68 -34.03 -16.07
C PRO A 331 23.11 -34.36 -14.64
N GLY A 332 24.42 -34.40 -14.36
CA GLY A 332 24.95 -34.68 -13.04
C GLY A 332 24.47 -33.72 -11.96
N VAL A 333 24.48 -32.42 -12.22
CA VAL A 333 24.04 -31.38 -11.26
C VAL A 333 22.54 -31.47 -10.93
N PHE A 334 21.69 -31.92 -11.87
CA PHE A 334 20.25 -32.08 -11.61
C PHE A 334 19.89 -33.39 -10.88
N ILE A 335 20.72 -34.42 -11.06
CA ILE A 335 20.52 -35.73 -10.44
C ILE A 335 21.20 -35.80 -9.07
N GLU A 336 22.22 -34.97 -8.83
CA GLU A 336 22.92 -34.88 -7.56
C GLU A 336 21.97 -34.50 -6.41
N GLU A 337 21.84 -35.38 -5.42
CA GLU A 337 21.09 -35.11 -4.19
C GLU A 337 22.08 -34.75 -3.08
N ILE A 338 22.12 -33.48 -2.70
CA ILE A 338 23.06 -33.00 -1.69
C ILE A 338 22.50 -33.25 -0.29
N ALA A 339 23.01 -34.28 0.40
CA ALA A 339 22.82 -34.40 1.84
C ALA A 339 23.31 -33.10 2.51
N ALA A 340 22.48 -32.49 3.37
CA ALA A 340 22.66 -31.16 3.96
C ALA A 340 24.14 -30.76 4.16
N GLN A 341 24.70 -30.02 3.18
CA GLN A 341 26.10 -29.64 3.18
C GLN A 341 26.45 -28.85 4.44
N LYS A 342 27.54 -29.23 5.09
CA LYS A 342 28.21 -28.40 6.09
C LYS A 342 29.16 -27.47 5.33
N PHE A 343 29.07 -26.17 5.57
CA PHE A 343 30.10 -25.24 5.12
C PHE A 343 31.46 -25.61 5.76
N PRO A 344 32.61 -25.19 5.21
CA PRO A 344 33.93 -25.49 5.75
C PRO A 344 34.15 -25.11 7.23
N ASP A 345 33.28 -24.25 7.79
CA ASP A 345 33.25 -23.87 9.20
C ASP A 345 32.34 -24.77 10.08
N GLY A 346 31.84 -25.87 9.53
CA GLY A 346 30.98 -26.83 10.22
C GLY A 346 29.54 -26.38 10.41
N THR A 347 29.16 -25.20 9.92
CA THR A 347 27.79 -24.69 10.05
C THR A 347 26.91 -25.13 8.89
N HIS A 348 25.60 -25.23 9.13
CA HIS A 348 24.58 -25.40 8.08
C HIS A 348 24.02 -24.05 7.60
N LYS A 349 24.67 -22.93 7.93
CA LYS A 349 24.16 -21.58 7.68
C LYS A 349 25.18 -20.78 6.88
N PRO A 350 24.81 -20.15 5.75
CA PRO A 350 25.71 -19.24 5.08
C PRO A 350 26.09 -18.10 6.04
N LYS A 351 27.38 -17.70 6.03
CA LYS A 351 27.85 -16.52 6.77
C LYS A 351 26.99 -15.32 6.38
N ALA A 352 26.62 -14.53 7.40
CA ALA A 352 25.68 -13.42 7.29
C ALA A 352 26.03 -12.51 6.11
N GLY A 353 25.16 -12.53 5.09
CA GLY A 353 25.18 -11.54 4.02
C GLY A 353 24.86 -10.15 4.57
N VAL A 354 25.16 -9.13 3.77
CA VAL A 354 24.88 -7.74 4.11
C VAL A 354 23.38 -7.57 4.34
N ALA A 355 23.00 -7.31 5.58
CA ALA A 355 21.65 -6.90 5.91
C ALA A 355 21.38 -5.55 5.22
N PHE A 356 20.44 -5.51 4.27
CA PHE A 356 19.90 -4.23 3.83
C PHE A 356 19.32 -3.51 5.06
N PRO A 357 19.55 -2.21 5.23
CA PRO A 357 18.94 -1.45 6.31
C PRO A 357 17.42 -1.62 6.21
N ARG A 358 16.83 -2.31 7.21
CA ARG A 358 15.43 -2.76 7.30
C ARG A 358 14.48 -1.86 6.46
N PRO A 359 14.20 -2.21 5.19
CA PRO A 359 13.03 -1.68 4.53
C PRO A 359 11.87 -2.57 4.97
N LEU A 360 10.63 -2.07 4.87
CA LEU A 360 9.41 -2.87 5.04
C LEU A 360 9.42 -4.18 4.21
N ALA A 361 10.30 -4.36 3.22
CA ALA A 361 10.46 -5.58 2.43
C ALA A 361 10.98 -6.82 3.21
N ALA A 362 11.61 -6.67 4.38
CA ALA A 362 12.22 -7.79 5.10
C ALA A 362 11.22 -8.89 5.53
N ASP A 363 9.94 -8.53 5.67
CA ASP A 363 8.87 -9.36 6.24
C ASP A 363 8.26 -10.41 5.31
N LEU A 364 8.54 -10.31 4.00
CA LEU A 364 8.16 -11.30 2.97
C LEU A 364 9.39 -11.98 2.36
N GLY A 365 10.51 -11.96 3.10
CA GLY A 365 11.82 -12.33 2.57
C GLY A 365 12.33 -11.38 1.48
N GLY A 366 11.72 -10.20 1.29
CA GLY A 366 12.09 -9.27 0.23
C GLY A 366 11.17 -9.32 -1.01
N SER A 367 10.09 -10.11 -1.00
CA SER A 367 9.14 -10.16 -2.11
C SER A 367 8.51 -8.81 -2.42
N MET A 368 8.47 -8.46 -3.70
CA MET A 368 7.91 -7.20 -4.22
C MET A 368 6.87 -7.42 -5.32
N PHE A 369 6.65 -8.66 -5.74
CA PHE A 369 5.72 -9.02 -6.82
C PHE A 369 4.28 -8.55 -6.57
N HIS A 370 3.83 -8.56 -5.31
CA HIS A 370 2.50 -8.10 -4.93
C HIS A 370 2.22 -6.66 -5.35
N LYS A 371 3.24 -5.78 -5.36
CA LYS A 371 3.08 -4.39 -5.81
C LYS A 371 2.76 -4.29 -7.28
N LEU A 372 3.33 -5.17 -8.10
CA LEU A 372 3.03 -5.26 -9.52
C LEU A 372 1.63 -5.81 -9.75
N ILE A 373 1.32 -6.97 -9.16
CA ILE A 373 0.05 -7.68 -9.37
C ILE A 373 -1.13 -6.87 -8.86
N GLN A 374 -1.08 -6.39 -7.61
CA GLN A 374 -2.22 -5.71 -7.00
C GLN A 374 -2.46 -4.30 -7.57
N ARG A 375 -1.46 -3.67 -8.21
CA ARG A 375 -1.63 -2.40 -8.93
C ARG A 375 -2.04 -2.60 -10.38
N GLY A 376 -1.62 -3.70 -11.00
CA GLY A 376 -2.02 -4.06 -12.36
C GLY A 376 -3.41 -4.70 -12.44
N LEU A 377 -3.86 -5.39 -11.39
CA LEU A 377 -5.16 -6.08 -11.27
C LEU A 377 -5.84 -5.73 -9.93
N PRO A 378 -6.26 -4.46 -9.75
CA PRO A 378 -6.76 -3.98 -8.46
C PRO A 378 -8.04 -4.70 -8.02
N GLY A 379 -7.99 -5.29 -6.82
CA GLY A 379 -9.13 -5.96 -6.19
C GLY A 379 -9.37 -7.40 -6.63
N HIS A 380 -8.63 -7.92 -7.62
CA HIS A 380 -8.78 -9.31 -8.09
C HIS A 380 -8.17 -10.32 -7.12
N PHE A 381 -7.19 -9.89 -6.33
CA PHE A 381 -6.51 -10.73 -5.34
C PHE A 381 -6.80 -10.20 -3.95
N ALA A 382 -7.01 -11.11 -2.99
CA ALA A 382 -6.92 -10.73 -1.58
C ALA A 382 -5.55 -10.10 -1.30
N PHE A 383 -5.50 -9.12 -0.40
CA PHE A 383 -4.29 -8.35 -0.13
C PHE A 383 -3.11 -9.21 0.36
N ASN A 384 -3.40 -10.38 0.94
CA ASN A 384 -2.47 -11.39 1.43
C ASN A 384 -2.52 -12.70 0.61
N SER A 385 -3.00 -12.66 -0.64
CA SER A 385 -3.09 -13.83 -1.52
C SER A 385 -1.71 -14.39 -1.88
N VAL A 386 -1.50 -15.71 -1.78
CA VAL A 386 -0.24 -16.35 -2.21
C VAL A 386 0.05 -16.14 -3.70
N TYR A 387 -0.97 -16.01 -4.54
CA TYR A 387 -0.81 -15.73 -5.98
C TYR A 387 -0.25 -14.33 -6.25
N ALA A 388 -0.41 -13.38 -5.31
CA ALA A 388 0.19 -12.05 -5.43
C ALA A 388 1.50 -11.94 -4.65
N MET A 389 1.55 -12.55 -3.46
CA MET A 389 2.63 -12.38 -2.50
C MET A 389 3.80 -13.35 -2.72
N GLN A 390 3.55 -14.52 -3.31
CA GLN A 390 4.55 -15.57 -3.55
C GLN A 390 4.29 -16.30 -4.90
N PRO A 391 4.20 -15.58 -6.04
CA PRO A 391 3.78 -16.15 -7.32
C PRO A 391 4.80 -17.12 -7.94
N MET A 392 6.03 -17.19 -7.41
CA MET A 392 7.07 -18.09 -7.93
C MET A 392 6.90 -19.55 -7.50
N TYR A 393 5.90 -19.85 -6.68
CA TYR A 393 5.52 -21.20 -6.29
C TYR A 393 4.03 -21.42 -6.54
N THR A 394 3.68 -22.63 -6.96
CA THR A 394 2.27 -23.05 -7.05
C THR A 394 1.56 -22.87 -5.72
N SER A 395 0.23 -22.68 -5.73
CA SER A 395 -0.55 -22.56 -4.48
C SER A 395 -0.35 -23.79 -3.56
N LYS A 396 -0.23 -24.98 -4.15
CA LYS A 396 0.05 -26.24 -3.41
C LYS A 396 1.42 -26.24 -2.75
N SER A 397 2.47 -25.77 -3.44
CA SER A 397 3.82 -25.67 -2.87
C SER A 397 3.88 -24.59 -1.79
N ASN A 398 3.29 -23.41 -2.03
CA ASN A 398 3.15 -22.36 -1.04
C ASN A 398 2.47 -22.87 0.24
N LYS A 399 1.36 -23.62 0.13
CA LYS A 399 0.70 -24.22 1.30
C LYS A 399 1.64 -25.08 2.13
N LYS A 400 2.46 -25.93 1.49
CA LYS A 400 3.44 -26.79 2.18
C LYS A 400 4.52 -25.95 2.86
N ILE A 401 5.10 -24.99 2.15
CA ILE A 401 6.16 -24.10 2.64
C ILE A 401 5.66 -23.30 3.84
N LEU A 402 4.52 -22.63 3.72
CA LEU A 402 3.95 -21.80 4.76
C LEU A 402 3.50 -22.60 5.98
N THR A 403 3.05 -23.85 5.80
CA THR A 403 2.78 -24.77 6.91
C THR A 403 4.06 -25.14 7.65
N LYS A 404 5.13 -25.49 6.93
CA LYS A 404 6.46 -25.80 7.50
C LYS A 404 7.04 -24.61 8.26
N LEU A 405 6.84 -23.38 7.75
CA LEU A 405 7.27 -22.14 8.37
C LEU A 405 6.33 -21.62 9.48
N LYS A 406 5.17 -22.26 9.68
CA LYS A 406 4.13 -21.83 10.65
C LYS A 406 3.62 -20.40 10.41
N THR A 407 3.46 -20.01 9.15
CA THR A 407 2.98 -18.68 8.72
C THR A 407 1.76 -18.74 7.81
N ILE A 408 1.18 -19.93 7.58
CA ILE A 408 0.04 -20.14 6.68
C ILE A 408 -1.19 -19.29 7.03
N ASP A 409 -1.42 -19.01 8.31
CA ASP A 409 -2.50 -18.18 8.83
C ASP A 409 -2.40 -16.71 8.39
N GLN A 410 -1.21 -16.26 7.99
CA GLN A 410 -1.00 -14.90 7.51
C GLN A 410 -1.44 -14.72 6.05
N PHE A 411 -1.57 -15.80 5.28
CA PHE A 411 -1.83 -15.77 3.84
C PHE A 411 -3.20 -16.31 3.48
N SER A 412 -3.73 -15.84 2.34
CA SER A 412 -4.91 -16.42 1.70
C SER A 412 -4.48 -17.34 0.57
N LEU A 413 -5.03 -18.55 0.54
CA LEU A 413 -4.85 -19.52 -0.54
C LEU A 413 -5.94 -19.40 -1.61
N GLU A 414 -6.86 -18.46 -1.46
CA GLU A 414 -7.96 -18.26 -2.39
C GLU A 414 -7.43 -17.79 -3.76
N PRO A 415 -7.95 -18.35 -4.87
CA PRO A 415 -7.62 -17.89 -6.20
C PRO A 415 -8.10 -16.44 -6.41
N PRO A 416 -7.60 -15.73 -7.45
CA PRO A 416 -8.18 -14.48 -7.86
C PRO A 416 -9.69 -14.63 -8.11
N ALA A 417 -10.42 -13.59 -7.74
CA ALA A 417 -11.86 -13.50 -7.91
C ALA A 417 -12.23 -12.14 -8.48
N THR A 418 -13.34 -12.07 -9.20
CA THR A 418 -13.85 -10.80 -9.72
C THR A 418 -14.11 -9.83 -8.56
N PRO A 419 -13.54 -8.61 -8.59
CA PRO A 419 -13.79 -7.62 -7.56
C PRO A 419 -15.28 -7.32 -7.49
N LYS A 420 -15.86 -7.33 -6.29
CA LYS A 420 -17.24 -6.88 -6.10
C LYS A 420 -17.35 -5.41 -6.51
N SER A 421 -18.42 -5.07 -7.24
CA SER A 421 -18.68 -3.68 -7.61
C SER A 421 -18.80 -2.83 -6.35
N LYS A 422 -18.16 -1.66 -6.36
CA LYS A 422 -18.27 -0.69 -5.26
C LYS A 422 -19.59 0.05 -5.42
N VAL A 423 -20.49 -0.09 -4.45
CA VAL A 423 -21.73 0.70 -4.42
C VAL A 423 -21.39 2.05 -3.78
N VAL A 424 -21.54 3.12 -4.55
CA VAL A 424 -21.27 4.49 -4.10
C VAL A 424 -22.59 5.20 -3.85
N VAL A 425 -22.74 5.78 -2.66
CA VAL A 425 -23.95 6.52 -2.26
C VAL A 425 -23.56 7.96 -1.97
N GLU A 426 -24.21 8.89 -2.70
CA GLU A 426 -23.88 10.32 -2.68
C GLU A 426 -25.03 11.20 -2.18
N SER A 427 -26.28 10.70 -2.22
CA SER A 427 -27.45 11.47 -1.77
C SER A 427 -27.45 11.64 -0.25
N HIS A 428 -27.81 12.83 0.22
CA HIS A 428 -27.89 13.12 1.65
C HIS A 428 -28.86 12.19 2.39
N SER A 429 -30.08 12.05 1.87
CA SER A 429 -31.09 11.20 2.51
C SER A 429 -30.70 9.72 2.50
N ALA A 430 -30.10 9.25 1.41
CA ALA A 430 -29.64 7.86 1.32
C ALA A 430 -28.48 7.59 2.29
N VAL A 431 -27.48 8.48 2.36
CA VAL A 431 -26.38 8.38 3.32
C VAL A 431 -26.91 8.41 4.75
N HIS A 432 -27.82 9.32 5.07
CA HIS A 432 -28.45 9.41 6.39
C HIS A 432 -29.18 8.10 6.76
N ASP A 433 -30.02 7.57 5.88
CA ASP A 433 -30.77 6.33 6.11
C ASP A 433 -29.85 5.13 6.33
N LEU A 434 -28.77 5.01 5.56
CA LEU A 434 -27.79 3.92 5.70
C LEU A 434 -27.01 4.03 7.01
N LEU A 435 -26.64 5.24 7.43
CA LEU A 435 -25.96 5.46 8.70
C LEU A 435 -26.86 5.20 9.92
N ALA A 436 -28.18 5.37 9.78
CA ALA A 436 -29.17 5.08 10.81
C ALA A 436 -29.44 3.57 10.99
N LYS A 437 -29.41 2.78 9.90
CA LYS A 437 -29.71 1.34 9.86
C LYS A 437 -28.48 0.47 10.16
N LYS A 438 -27.92 0.59 11.36
CA LYS A 438 -26.67 -0.09 11.78
C LYS A 438 -26.77 -1.62 11.89
N ASP A 439 -27.98 -2.13 12.03
CA ASP A 439 -28.35 -3.55 12.04
C ASP A 439 -28.14 -4.21 10.66
N ILE A 440 -28.42 -3.46 9.59
CA ILE A 440 -28.28 -3.90 8.18
C ILE A 440 -26.91 -3.48 7.62
N PHE A 441 -26.51 -2.23 7.84
CA PHE A 441 -25.26 -1.64 7.34
C PHE A 441 -24.26 -1.51 8.47
N GLN A 442 -23.47 -2.55 8.67
CA GLN A 442 -22.52 -2.63 9.77
C GLN A 442 -21.22 -1.87 9.44
N SER A 443 -20.53 -1.40 10.46
CA SER A 443 -19.15 -0.93 10.28
C SER A 443 -18.26 -2.14 9.89
N PRO A 444 -17.32 -1.98 8.95
CA PRO A 444 -16.44 -3.07 8.49
C PRO A 444 -15.42 -3.54 9.56
N TRP A 445 -15.32 -2.82 10.68
CA TRP A 445 -14.33 -3.05 11.74
C TRP A 445 -14.40 -4.44 12.40
N ALA A 446 -15.57 -5.07 12.48
CA ALA A 446 -15.76 -6.28 13.31
C ALA A 446 -14.82 -7.44 12.92
N ALA A 447 -14.60 -7.65 11.62
CA ALA A 447 -13.68 -8.69 11.13
C ALA A 447 -12.20 -8.35 11.40
N SER A 448 -11.82 -7.08 11.29
CA SER A 448 -10.44 -6.61 11.44
C SER A 448 -10.03 -6.52 12.92
N VAL A 449 -10.95 -6.11 13.79
CA VAL A 449 -10.77 -5.95 15.23
C VAL A 449 -10.63 -7.31 15.94
N GLY A 450 -11.37 -8.33 15.51
CA GLY A 450 -11.28 -9.67 16.12
C GLY A 450 -9.89 -10.32 16.04
N SER A 451 -9.01 -9.81 15.18
CA SER A 451 -7.60 -10.22 15.11
C SER A 451 -6.66 -9.48 16.07
N LEU A 452 -7.13 -8.40 16.71
CA LEU A 452 -6.34 -7.51 17.55
C LEU A 452 -6.72 -7.58 19.03
N VAL A 453 -7.96 -7.95 19.35
CA VAL A 453 -8.49 -7.98 20.72
C VAL A 453 -9.16 -9.31 21.04
N SER A 454 -9.31 -9.62 22.33
CA SER A 454 -10.01 -10.81 22.80
C SER A 454 -11.52 -10.72 22.53
N ALA A 455 -12.19 -11.87 22.41
CA ALA A 455 -13.64 -11.91 22.29
C ALA A 455 -14.34 -11.26 23.50
N LYS A 456 -13.77 -11.42 24.70
CA LYS A 456 -14.28 -10.81 25.94
C LYS A 456 -14.18 -9.28 25.92
N ALA A 457 -13.07 -8.73 25.44
CA ALA A 457 -12.91 -7.29 25.28
C ALA A 457 -13.93 -6.73 24.29
N LEU A 458 -14.21 -7.45 23.19
CA LEU A 458 -15.22 -7.04 22.21
C LEU A 458 -16.65 -7.07 22.78
N GLU A 459 -17.00 -8.13 23.52
CA GLU A 459 -18.27 -8.22 24.24
C GLU A 459 -18.42 -7.10 25.28
N GLY A 460 -17.36 -6.84 26.03
CA GLY A 460 -17.27 -5.75 27.00
C GLY A 460 -17.48 -4.39 26.34
N LEU A 461 -16.87 -4.16 25.17
CA LEU A 461 -17.03 -2.91 24.41
C LEU A 461 -18.48 -2.71 23.96
N HIS A 462 -19.13 -3.74 23.41
CA HIS A 462 -20.55 -3.68 23.04
C HIS A 462 -21.47 -3.45 24.26
N ALA A 463 -21.18 -4.10 25.39
CA ALA A 463 -21.94 -3.91 26.62
C ALA A 463 -21.76 -2.49 27.18
N PHE A 464 -20.54 -1.97 27.15
CA PHE A 464 -20.22 -0.60 27.51
C PHE A 464 -20.99 0.40 26.64
N GLU A 465 -20.95 0.23 25.32
CA GLU A 465 -21.68 1.06 24.37
C GLU A 465 -23.19 1.03 24.59
N SER A 466 -23.77 -0.10 25.02
CA SER A 466 -25.20 -0.22 25.31
C SER A 466 -25.60 0.38 26.65
N LYS A 467 -24.77 0.24 27.70
CA LYS A 467 -25.05 0.80 29.04
C LYS A 467 -24.85 2.31 29.12
N HIS A 468 -23.82 2.85 28.46
CA HIS A 468 -23.49 4.28 28.51
C HIS A 468 -24.34 5.14 27.56
N LYS A 469 -25.29 4.54 26.83
CA LYS A 469 -26.25 5.28 25.97
C LYS A 469 -27.04 6.34 26.73
N GLY A 470 -27.37 6.12 28.01
CA GLY A 470 -28.18 7.03 28.80
C GLY A 470 -27.39 8.18 29.44
N TYR A 471 -26.22 7.89 29.99
CA TYR A 471 -25.48 8.84 30.84
C TYR A 471 -24.96 10.05 30.07
N HIS A 472 -24.26 9.84 28.95
CA HIS A 472 -23.71 10.93 28.15
C HIS A 472 -24.79 11.76 27.48
N VAL A 473 -25.94 11.17 27.12
CA VAL A 473 -27.07 11.92 26.56
C VAL A 473 -27.66 12.87 27.61
N GLN A 474 -27.65 12.49 28.89
CA GLN A 474 -28.17 13.30 29.98
C GLN A 474 -27.23 14.43 30.42
N HIS A 475 -25.91 14.23 30.37
CA HIS A 475 -24.90 15.18 30.88
C HIS A 475 -24.01 15.75 29.76
N HIS A 476 -24.54 15.81 28.54
CA HIS A 476 -23.77 16.12 27.34
C HIS A 476 -23.23 17.57 27.36
N SER A 477 -24.01 18.50 27.89
CA SER A 477 -23.67 19.92 28.03
C SER A 477 -22.46 20.12 28.94
N GLU A 478 -22.52 19.55 30.14
CA GLU A 478 -21.50 19.67 31.18
C GLU A 478 -20.21 19.00 30.70
N SER A 479 -20.32 17.79 30.16
CA SER A 479 -19.17 17.03 29.64
C SER A 479 -18.46 17.80 28.54
N LYS A 480 -19.20 18.36 27.56
CA LYS A 480 -18.63 19.12 26.44
C LYS A 480 -17.90 20.37 26.93
N GLN A 481 -18.44 21.07 27.92
CA GLN A 481 -17.81 22.27 28.47
C GLN A 481 -16.51 21.94 29.21
N ILE A 482 -16.49 20.85 29.99
CA ILE A 482 -15.26 20.34 30.65
C ILE A 482 -14.19 20.01 29.59
N TYR A 483 -14.58 19.32 28.52
CA TYR A 483 -13.66 18.97 27.43
C TYR A 483 -13.09 20.23 26.79
N LEU A 484 -13.95 21.21 26.47
CA LEU A 484 -13.56 22.45 25.83
C LEU A 484 -12.55 23.23 26.68
N THR A 485 -12.79 23.38 27.98
CA THR A 485 -11.87 24.08 28.90
C THR A 485 -10.52 23.38 28.93
N TYR A 486 -10.50 22.06 29.20
CA TYR A 486 -9.26 21.28 29.22
C TYR A 486 -8.46 21.39 27.91
N LEU A 487 -9.15 21.23 26.78
CA LEU A 487 -8.54 21.24 25.46
C LEU A 487 -7.97 22.63 25.11
N THR A 488 -8.69 23.71 25.47
CA THR A 488 -8.25 25.09 25.23
C THR A 488 -6.99 25.41 26.03
N ASP A 489 -6.95 25.03 27.31
CA ASP A 489 -5.81 25.26 28.19
C ASP A 489 -4.56 24.50 27.71
N LYS A 490 -4.73 23.21 27.37
CA LYS A 490 -3.63 22.40 26.86
C LYS A 490 -3.14 22.86 25.50
N ALA A 491 -4.03 23.16 24.56
CA ALA A 491 -3.66 23.70 23.26
C ALA A 491 -2.85 25.00 23.41
N THR A 492 -3.31 25.91 24.28
CA THR A 492 -2.60 27.15 24.62
C THR A 492 -1.19 26.87 25.15
N SER A 493 -1.03 25.88 26.02
CA SER A 493 0.30 25.49 26.53
C SER A 493 1.24 24.96 25.44
N PHE A 494 0.71 24.21 24.47
CA PHE A 494 1.49 23.67 23.36
C PHE A 494 1.93 24.77 22.40
N VAL A 495 1.03 25.71 22.07
CA VAL A 495 1.40 26.90 21.28
C VAL A 495 2.53 27.67 21.96
N LYS A 496 2.46 27.89 23.27
CA LYS A 496 3.53 28.59 24.01
C LYS A 496 4.87 27.84 23.99
N ARG A 497 4.83 26.51 24.07
CA ARG A 497 6.03 25.66 24.12
C ARG A 497 6.70 25.53 22.75
N ASP A 498 5.90 25.30 21.70
CA ASP A 498 6.38 24.83 20.41
C ASP A 498 6.44 25.93 19.33
N SER A 499 6.01 27.15 19.65
CA SER A 499 6.22 28.30 18.75
C SER A 499 7.70 28.62 18.61
N PHE A 500 8.22 28.53 17.38
CA PHE A 500 9.60 28.83 17.05
C PHE A 500 9.76 30.31 16.69
N CYS A 501 10.70 31.03 17.33
CA CYS A 501 10.99 32.43 17.01
C CYS A 501 11.98 32.53 15.84
N LEU A 502 11.51 33.01 14.69
CA LEU A 502 12.34 33.23 13.50
C LEU A 502 13.14 34.54 13.59
N ALA A 503 12.48 35.59 14.06
CA ALA A 503 13.03 36.93 14.26
C ALA A 503 12.22 37.62 15.37
N LYS A 504 12.75 38.68 16.01
CA LYS A 504 12.22 39.33 17.24
C LYS A 504 10.69 39.28 17.46
N SER A 505 9.90 39.47 16.39
CA SER A 505 8.44 39.52 16.39
C SER A 505 7.74 38.55 15.43
N TYR A 506 8.44 37.55 14.91
CA TYR A 506 7.90 36.57 13.97
C TYR A 506 8.09 35.17 14.54
N TYR A 507 6.97 34.49 14.72
CA TYR A 507 6.90 33.15 15.23
C TYR A 507 6.36 32.21 14.15
N GLN A 508 6.76 30.95 14.22
CA GLN A 508 6.35 29.90 13.30
C GLN A 508 5.94 28.68 14.12
N ILE A 509 4.83 28.03 13.73
CA ILE A 509 4.32 26.85 14.43
C ILE A 509 3.64 25.90 13.45
N ASP A 510 3.76 24.60 13.73
CA ASP A 510 2.96 23.59 13.06
C ASP A 510 1.72 23.24 13.90
N MET A 511 0.58 23.85 13.57
CA MET A 511 -0.68 23.60 14.30
C MET A 511 -1.15 22.14 14.22
N VAL A 512 -0.71 21.37 13.21
CA VAL A 512 -1.11 19.96 13.07
C VAL A 512 -0.18 19.07 13.89
N ARG A 513 1.13 19.13 13.61
CA ARG A 513 2.16 18.30 14.24
C ARG A 513 2.39 18.65 15.70
N ASP A 514 2.47 19.95 16.03
CA ASP A 514 2.92 20.42 17.35
C ASP A 514 1.76 20.70 18.30
N VAL A 515 0.54 20.91 17.78
CA VAL A 515 -0.64 21.24 18.60
C VAL A 515 -1.74 20.17 18.47
N ALA A 516 -2.35 20.00 17.30
CA ALA A 516 -3.53 19.17 17.14
C ALA A 516 -3.28 17.69 17.49
N ILE A 517 -2.28 17.07 16.87
CA ILE A 517 -1.92 15.66 17.09
C ILE A 517 -1.63 15.38 18.58
N PRO A 518 -0.68 16.08 19.24
CA PRO A 518 -0.37 15.79 20.63
C PRO A 518 -1.52 16.14 21.58
N LEU A 519 -2.36 17.14 21.26
CA LEU A 519 -3.54 17.52 22.05
C LEU A 519 -4.57 16.38 22.06
N ASN A 520 -4.86 15.81 20.89
CA ASN A 520 -5.80 14.71 20.77
C ASN A 520 -5.31 13.47 21.52
N ALA A 521 -4.05 13.05 21.29
CA ALA A 521 -3.48 11.91 22.00
C ALA A 521 -3.47 12.12 23.52
N ARG A 522 -3.17 13.33 24.00
CA ARG A 522 -3.21 13.65 25.43
C ARG A 522 -4.62 13.58 25.99
N PHE A 523 -5.59 14.14 25.27
CA PHE A 523 -7.00 14.13 25.68
C PHE A 523 -7.54 12.70 25.77
N LEU A 524 -7.29 11.86 24.76
CA LEU A 524 -7.69 10.46 24.78
C LEU A 524 -6.98 9.66 25.88
N ALA A 525 -5.71 9.96 26.13
CA ALA A 525 -4.98 9.29 27.20
C ALA A 525 -5.56 9.58 28.59
N GLU A 526 -5.97 10.83 28.86
CA GLU A 526 -6.62 11.17 30.13
C GLU A 526 -8.04 10.58 30.20
N LEU A 527 -8.79 10.60 29.10
CA LEU A 527 -10.18 10.10 29.05
C LEU A 527 -10.26 8.56 29.20
N PHE A 528 -9.28 7.84 28.68
CA PHE A 528 -9.25 6.38 28.64
C PHE A 528 -8.11 5.76 29.45
N SER A 529 -7.48 6.53 30.34
CA SER A 529 -6.37 6.06 31.21
C SER A 529 -5.20 5.40 30.46
N LEU A 530 -4.88 5.89 29.26
CA LEU A 530 -3.75 5.37 28.48
C LEU A 530 -2.42 5.91 29.01
N ASN A 531 -1.35 5.14 28.83
CA ASN A 531 -0.04 5.49 29.32
C ASN A 531 0.64 6.56 28.45
N VAL A 532 0.65 7.81 28.92
CA VAL A 532 1.30 8.94 28.24
C VAL A 532 2.25 9.68 29.20
N LYS A 533 3.43 10.07 28.71
CA LYS A 533 4.43 10.85 29.46
C LYS A 533 3.80 12.16 29.92
N THR A 534 3.74 12.36 31.24
CA THR A 534 3.28 13.60 31.87
C THR A 534 4.45 14.45 32.39
N SER A 535 5.62 13.83 32.60
CA SER A 535 6.85 14.49 33.01
C SER A 535 8.08 13.74 32.50
N ALA A 536 9.25 14.42 32.48
CA ALA A 536 10.52 13.84 32.06
C ALA A 536 10.98 12.64 32.92
N LYS A 537 10.39 12.43 34.11
CA LYS A 537 10.73 11.34 35.04
C LYS A 537 10.02 10.02 34.71
N GLN A 538 9.00 10.01 33.86
CA GLN A 538 8.26 8.80 33.45
C GLN A 538 8.89 8.17 32.21
N LEU A 539 9.98 7.42 32.40
CA LEU A 539 10.75 6.81 31.29
C LEU A 539 9.95 5.74 30.52
N ALA A 540 9.02 5.04 31.18
CA ALA A 540 8.27 3.91 30.62
C ALA A 540 6.94 4.26 29.93
N ALA A 541 6.55 5.54 29.87
CA ALA A 541 5.32 5.98 29.20
C ALA A 541 5.59 6.40 27.73
N HIS A 542 4.56 6.48 26.88
CA HIS A 542 4.73 6.98 25.50
C HIS A 542 4.67 8.51 25.45
N THR A 543 5.44 9.16 24.57
CA THR A 543 5.16 10.56 24.19
C THR A 543 3.79 10.66 23.51
N SER A 544 3.19 11.85 23.47
CA SER A 544 1.91 12.04 22.77
C SER A 544 1.99 11.66 21.28
N ALA A 545 3.13 11.91 20.63
CA ALA A 545 3.34 11.53 19.23
C ALA A 545 3.44 10.00 19.05
N GLU A 546 4.16 9.31 19.95
CA GLU A 546 4.25 7.84 19.94
C GLU A 546 2.86 7.22 20.19
N LEU A 547 2.11 7.69 21.19
CA LEU A 547 0.76 7.18 21.46
C LEU A 547 -0.18 7.43 20.27
N TYR A 548 -0.13 8.62 19.67
CA TYR A 548 -0.92 8.93 18.47
C TYR A 548 -0.60 7.97 17.32
N LYS A 549 0.70 7.71 17.09
CA LYS A 549 1.17 6.77 16.06
C LYS A 549 0.58 5.37 16.30
N LEU A 550 0.69 4.84 17.52
CA LEU A 550 0.16 3.51 17.86
C LEU A 550 -1.35 3.42 17.59
N LEU A 551 -2.11 4.43 18.02
CA LEU A 551 -3.56 4.49 17.83
C LEU A 551 -3.94 4.62 16.34
N ILE A 552 -3.21 5.41 15.55
CA ILE A 552 -3.46 5.60 14.12
C ILE A 552 -3.09 4.37 13.30
N GLU A 553 -2.03 3.64 13.66
CA GLU A 553 -1.70 2.37 13.01
C GLU A 553 -2.85 1.36 13.15
N VAL A 554 -3.44 1.26 14.34
CA VAL A 554 -4.65 0.45 14.55
C VAL A 554 -5.83 1.01 13.76
N ARG A 555 -6.09 2.32 13.84
CA ARG A 555 -7.19 2.98 13.12
C ARG A 555 -7.14 2.70 11.61
N ASN A 556 -5.96 2.83 11.00
CA ASN A 556 -5.74 2.59 9.59
C ASN A 556 -6.08 1.16 9.16
N TRP A 557 -5.93 0.19 10.06
CA TRP A 557 -6.36 -1.18 9.82
C TRP A 557 -7.88 -1.36 9.98
N VAL A 558 -8.50 -0.79 11.01
CA VAL A 558 -9.87 -1.13 11.43
C VAL A 558 -10.99 -0.26 10.86
N ASP A 559 -10.76 1.04 10.65
CA ASP A 559 -11.83 2.04 10.42
C ASP A 559 -11.82 2.64 9.01
N TYR A 560 -10.63 2.84 8.43
CA TYR A 560 -10.52 3.62 7.20
C TYR A 560 -10.67 2.77 5.93
N PRO A 561 -11.22 3.32 4.81
CA PRO A 561 -11.20 2.64 3.52
C PRO A 561 -9.76 2.36 3.08
N ASN A 562 -9.37 1.13 3.39
CA ASN A 562 -8.13 0.44 3.04
C ASN A 562 -8.01 0.30 1.51
N SER A 563 -7.80 1.44 0.85
CA SER A 563 -7.98 1.61 -0.59
C SER A 563 -6.76 1.22 -1.42
N ASP A 564 -5.58 1.15 -0.80
CA ASP A 564 -4.35 0.64 -1.43
C ASP A 564 -4.05 -0.78 -0.94
N PRO A 565 -4.35 -1.83 -1.74
CA PRO A 565 -4.12 -3.22 -1.35
C PRO A 565 -2.65 -3.52 -1.03
N THR A 566 -1.71 -2.81 -1.66
CA THR A 566 -0.27 -3.02 -1.46
C THR A 566 0.22 -2.57 -0.09
N ALA A 567 -0.54 -1.71 0.60
CA ALA A 567 -0.21 -1.26 1.95
C ALA A 567 -0.82 -2.14 3.03
N LEU A 568 -1.81 -2.99 2.71
CA LEU A 568 -2.62 -3.70 3.71
C LEU A 568 -1.85 -4.75 4.49
N TRP A 569 -0.90 -5.42 3.84
CA TRP A 569 -0.01 -6.36 4.53
C TRP A 569 0.72 -5.67 5.70
N TYR A 570 1.30 -4.49 5.41
CA TYR A 570 2.06 -3.71 6.38
C TYR A 570 1.16 -3.08 7.45
N ARG A 571 0.03 -2.51 7.05
CA ARG A 571 -0.94 -1.92 7.99
C ARG A 571 -1.46 -2.95 8.99
N ARG A 572 -1.76 -4.17 8.55
CA ARG A 572 -2.17 -5.26 9.45
C ARG A 572 -1.10 -5.55 10.50
N ARG A 573 0.16 -5.69 10.08
CA ARG A 573 1.27 -5.99 10.99
C ARG A 573 1.54 -4.85 11.97
N GLN A 574 1.59 -3.61 11.48
CA GLN A 574 1.72 -2.43 12.33
C GLN A 574 0.59 -2.36 13.36
N ALA A 575 -0.65 -2.62 12.95
CA ALA A 575 -1.78 -2.67 13.87
C ALA A 575 -1.66 -3.78 14.92
N GLN A 576 -1.17 -4.98 14.54
CA GLN A 576 -0.91 -6.08 15.48
C GLN A 576 0.17 -5.73 16.50
N GLU A 577 1.30 -5.19 16.04
CA GLU A 577 2.41 -4.75 16.90
C GLU A 577 1.95 -3.62 17.84
N SER A 578 1.23 -2.64 17.31
CA SER A 578 0.65 -1.53 18.08
C SER A 578 -0.39 -2.01 19.09
N ALA A 579 -1.26 -2.96 18.75
CA ALA A 579 -2.25 -3.51 19.68
C ALA A 579 -1.59 -4.23 20.86
N VAL A 580 -0.49 -4.96 20.63
CA VAL A 580 0.30 -5.60 21.69
C VAL A 580 0.91 -4.56 22.63
N GLU A 581 1.55 -3.52 22.09
CA GLU A 581 2.19 -2.47 22.89
C GLU A 581 1.15 -1.63 23.65
N LEU A 582 0.05 -1.24 23.00
CA LEU A 582 -1.06 -0.51 23.63
C LEU A 582 -1.69 -1.32 24.78
N THR A 583 -1.91 -2.62 24.57
CA THR A 583 -2.47 -3.50 25.62
C THR A 583 -1.52 -3.56 26.82
N LYS A 584 -0.24 -3.80 26.57
CA LYS A 584 0.80 -3.88 27.62
C LYS A 584 0.89 -2.59 28.43
N THR A 585 0.98 -1.44 27.77
CA THR A 585 1.21 -0.16 28.45
C THR A 585 -0.06 0.39 29.10
N THR A 586 -1.23 0.21 28.48
CA THR A 586 -2.52 0.59 29.06
C THR A 586 -2.84 -0.26 30.28
N LYS A 587 -2.56 -1.57 30.23
CA LYS A 587 -2.67 -2.46 31.39
C LYS A 587 -1.84 -1.94 32.57
N ALA A 588 -0.57 -1.61 32.34
CA ALA A 588 0.30 -1.06 33.38
C ALA A 588 -0.25 0.25 33.99
N SER A 589 -0.77 1.15 33.14
CA SER A 589 -1.40 2.41 33.57
C SER A 589 -2.64 2.15 34.44
N ILE A 590 -3.52 1.23 34.03
CA ILE A 590 -4.74 0.86 34.75
C ILE A 590 -4.39 0.21 36.09
N SER A 591 -3.43 -0.72 36.13
CA SER A 591 -3.03 -1.38 37.39
C SER A 591 -2.37 -0.40 38.38
N GLU A 592 -1.67 0.64 37.92
CA GLU A 592 -1.15 1.71 38.80
C GLU A 592 -2.27 2.65 39.30
N ALA A 593 -3.26 2.90 38.45
CA ALA A 593 -4.43 3.72 38.73
C ALA A 593 -5.40 3.04 39.71
N ALA A 594 -5.68 1.75 39.53
CA ALA A 594 -6.74 1.01 40.23
C ALA A 594 -6.67 1.15 41.76
N PRO A 595 -5.47 1.08 42.41
CA PRO A 595 -5.32 1.29 43.85
C PRO A 595 -5.61 2.72 44.38
N LYS A 596 -5.80 3.70 43.51
CA LYS A 596 -6.19 5.07 43.91
C LYS A 596 -7.68 5.29 43.71
N TYR A 597 -8.27 4.66 42.70
CA TYR A 597 -9.68 4.83 42.36
C TYR A 597 -10.62 3.92 43.16
N TRP A 598 -10.26 2.68 43.48
CA TRP A 598 -11.06 1.81 44.38
C TRP A 598 -11.25 2.40 45.80
N ALA A 599 -10.27 3.15 46.30
CA ALA A 599 -10.33 3.87 47.57
C ALA A 599 -11.26 5.10 47.49
N LEU A 600 -11.41 5.68 46.30
CA LEU A 600 -12.32 6.79 46.00
C LEU A 600 -13.71 6.33 45.52
N SER A 601 -13.89 5.13 44.97
CA SER A 601 -15.20 4.62 44.52
C SER A 601 -15.97 3.95 45.66
N SER A 602 -15.27 3.46 46.69
CA SER A 602 -15.87 2.88 47.89
C SER A 602 -16.51 3.94 48.82
N TRP A 603 -16.08 5.20 48.77
CA TRP A 603 -16.70 6.30 49.54
C TRP A 603 -17.81 7.05 48.78
N LEU A 604 -17.86 6.94 47.44
CA LEU A 604 -18.73 7.72 46.54
C LEU A 604 -19.88 6.89 45.94
N ASN A 605 -20.35 5.88 46.68
CA ASN A 605 -21.67 5.33 46.43
C ASN A 605 -22.71 6.18 47.18
N TRP A 606 -23.48 6.93 46.39
CA TRP A 606 -24.66 7.75 46.71
C TRP A 606 -24.41 9.20 47.21
N THR A 607 -24.80 10.16 46.36
CA THR A 607 -25.28 11.53 46.69
C THR A 607 -24.30 12.64 47.12
N ALA A 608 -23.19 12.90 46.42
CA ALA A 608 -22.44 14.16 46.61
C ALA A 608 -22.19 14.90 45.31
N THR A 609 -22.50 16.19 45.29
CA THR A 609 -22.19 17.15 44.20
C THR A 609 -20.69 17.44 44.16
N PRO A 610 -20.03 17.47 42.99
CA PRO A 610 -18.56 17.60 42.91
C PRO A 610 -18.08 19.04 43.13
N ASP A 611 -16.90 19.16 43.75
CA ASP A 611 -16.09 20.38 43.86
C ASP A 611 -15.28 20.62 42.57
N GLU A 612 -14.97 21.87 42.20
CA GLU A 612 -14.36 22.24 40.89
C GLU A 612 -12.99 21.57 40.64
N ASN A 613 -12.25 21.20 41.70
CA ASN A 613 -10.99 20.46 41.59
C ASN A 613 -11.17 18.92 41.40
N GLN A 614 -12.39 18.38 41.53
CA GLN A 614 -12.72 16.98 41.26
C GLN A 614 -13.11 16.70 39.80
N GLU A 615 -13.35 17.71 38.97
CA GLU A 615 -13.87 17.54 37.60
C GLU A 615 -12.90 16.86 36.64
N LEU A 616 -11.58 16.96 36.88
CA LEU A 616 -10.59 16.16 36.12
C LEU A 616 -10.61 14.67 36.49
N SER A 617 -11.16 14.31 37.66
CA SER A 617 -11.37 12.91 38.06
C SER A 617 -12.58 12.30 37.33
N ALA A 618 -13.56 13.13 36.91
CA ALA A 618 -14.70 12.71 36.09
C ALA A 618 -14.29 12.28 34.66
N LEU A 619 -13.22 12.85 34.09
CA LEU A 619 -12.64 12.39 32.81
C LEU A 619 -12.06 10.97 32.92
N LYS A 620 -11.54 10.59 34.10
CA LYS A 620 -10.89 9.29 34.34
C LYS A 620 -11.86 8.18 34.73
N ASP A 621 -13.11 8.53 35.00
CA ASP A 621 -14.13 7.63 35.54
C ASP A 621 -14.58 6.58 34.51
N LEU A 622 -14.44 6.85 33.21
CA LEU A 622 -14.84 5.92 32.16
C LEU A 622 -13.95 4.66 32.09
N GLY A 623 -12.63 4.82 32.20
CA GLY A 623 -11.68 3.71 32.21
C GLY A 623 -11.79 2.85 33.48
N VAL A 624 -12.11 3.47 34.62
CA VAL A 624 -12.29 2.80 35.92
C VAL A 624 -13.62 2.03 35.98
N ARG A 625 -14.70 2.52 35.36
CA ARG A 625 -16.00 1.82 35.29
C ARG A 625 -15.99 0.57 34.40
N ILE A 626 -14.97 0.39 33.56
CA ILE A 626 -14.75 -0.82 32.77
C ILE A 626 -14.12 -1.94 33.63
N ALA A 627 -13.56 -1.63 34.81
CA ALA A 627 -12.71 -2.50 35.64
C ALA A 627 -13.44 -3.65 36.40
N GLY A 628 -14.50 -4.22 35.83
CA GLY A 628 -15.10 -5.49 36.29
C GLY A 628 -14.56 -6.73 35.58
N HIS A 629 -13.57 -6.57 34.70
CA HIS A 629 -12.98 -7.61 33.83
C HIS A 629 -11.48 -7.79 34.12
N ASP A 630 -10.85 -8.83 33.53
CA ASP A 630 -9.39 -9.00 33.58
C ASP A 630 -8.67 -7.75 33.03
N ASP A 631 -7.57 -7.35 33.67
CA ASP A 631 -6.84 -6.10 33.39
C ASP A 631 -6.45 -5.95 31.91
N ALA A 632 -6.22 -7.07 31.20
CA ALA A 632 -5.90 -7.06 29.77
C ALA A 632 -7.12 -6.75 28.88
N ASP A 633 -8.29 -7.29 29.20
CA ASP A 633 -9.52 -7.04 28.46
C ASP A 633 -9.98 -5.58 28.64
N VAL A 634 -9.86 -5.06 29.87
CA VAL A 634 -10.12 -3.64 30.19
C VAL A 634 -9.18 -2.73 29.41
N ALA A 635 -7.89 -3.06 29.38
CA ALA A 635 -6.91 -2.31 28.61
C ALA A 635 -7.24 -2.28 27.12
N GLN A 636 -7.65 -3.42 26.54
CA GLN A 636 -8.08 -3.52 25.15
C GLN A 636 -9.32 -2.67 24.85
N MET A 637 -10.31 -2.69 25.73
CA MET A 637 -11.48 -1.82 25.60
C MET A 637 -11.10 -0.34 25.63
N ALA A 638 -10.23 0.05 26.56
CA ALA A 638 -9.82 1.45 26.74
C ALA A 638 -9.12 2.02 25.50
N TRP A 639 -8.11 1.33 24.96
CA TRP A 639 -7.43 1.84 23.76
C TRP A 639 -8.30 1.70 22.50
N MET A 640 -9.23 0.74 22.43
CA MET A 640 -10.20 0.65 21.32
C MET A 640 -11.17 1.84 21.28
N LEU A 641 -11.62 2.32 22.44
CA LEU A 641 -12.41 3.56 22.52
C LEU A 641 -11.58 4.76 22.06
N ALA A 642 -10.28 4.81 22.41
CA ALA A 642 -9.37 5.85 21.95
C ALA A 642 -9.13 5.82 20.43
N VAL A 643 -9.00 4.64 19.82
CA VAL A 643 -8.88 4.47 18.35
C VAL A 643 -10.06 5.11 17.62
N SER A 644 -11.26 5.09 18.21
CA SER A 644 -12.45 5.72 17.62
C SER A 644 -12.37 7.26 17.64
N GLY A 645 -11.60 7.84 18.56
CA GLY A 645 -11.46 9.29 18.77
C GLY A 645 -10.18 9.92 18.22
N VAL A 646 -9.26 9.14 17.64
CA VAL A 646 -7.89 9.64 17.34
C VAL A 646 -7.78 10.44 16.04
N GLY A 647 -8.34 9.96 14.93
CA GLY A 647 -8.06 10.55 13.61
C GLY A 647 -9.12 11.56 13.14
N THR A 648 -10.40 11.32 13.41
CA THR A 648 -11.50 12.18 12.94
C THR A 648 -11.43 13.61 13.49
N PRO A 649 -11.21 13.85 14.80
CA PRO A 649 -11.12 15.22 15.34
C PRO A 649 -9.93 16.00 14.77
N VAL A 650 -8.75 15.37 14.67
CA VAL A 650 -7.55 15.98 14.09
C VAL A 650 -7.78 16.38 12.64
N THR A 651 -8.38 15.47 11.85
CA THR A 651 -8.69 15.72 10.43
C THR A 651 -9.66 16.88 10.28
N ALA A 652 -10.77 16.85 11.02
CA ALA A 652 -11.80 17.87 10.96
C ALA A 652 -11.26 19.25 11.37
N ALA A 653 -10.53 19.34 12.48
CA ALA A 653 -9.96 20.62 12.93
C ALA A 653 -8.91 21.17 11.96
N THR A 654 -8.09 20.29 11.38
CA THR A 654 -7.09 20.68 10.37
C THR A 654 -7.76 21.20 9.10
N GLU A 655 -8.77 20.51 8.59
CA GLU A 655 -9.53 20.93 7.39
C GLU A 655 -10.27 22.25 7.62
N VAL A 656 -10.86 22.45 8.81
CA VAL A 656 -11.57 23.68 9.17
C VAL A 656 -10.61 24.86 9.32
N LEU A 657 -9.48 24.68 10.01
CA LEU A 657 -8.47 25.72 10.15
C LEU A 657 -7.87 26.10 8.78
N HIS A 658 -7.57 25.10 7.95
CA HIS A 658 -7.08 25.32 6.60
C HIS A 658 -8.08 26.10 5.72
N TYR A 659 -9.39 25.86 5.90
CA TYR A 659 -10.45 26.59 5.20
C TYR A 659 -10.49 28.07 5.63
N PHE A 660 -10.52 28.36 6.93
CA PHE A 660 -10.59 29.74 7.41
C PHE A 660 -9.35 30.57 7.08
N LEU A 661 -8.20 29.92 6.90
CA LEU A 661 -6.95 30.56 6.46
C LEU A 661 -6.76 30.57 4.93
N SER A 662 -7.79 30.17 4.16
CA SER A 662 -7.80 30.25 2.70
C SER A 662 -8.57 31.47 2.21
N GLU A 663 -8.40 31.85 0.94
CA GLU A 663 -9.10 32.97 0.31
C GLU A 663 -10.63 32.88 0.47
N ASP A 664 -11.19 31.67 0.40
CA ASP A 664 -12.64 31.44 0.53
C ASP A 664 -13.18 31.70 1.95
N GLY A 665 -12.36 31.40 2.96
CA GLY A 665 -12.72 31.46 4.37
C GLY A 665 -12.25 32.72 5.11
N GLU A 666 -11.29 33.47 4.55
CA GLU A 666 -10.66 34.64 5.17
C GLU A 666 -11.69 35.70 5.58
N LYS A 667 -12.74 35.90 4.79
CA LYS A 667 -13.86 36.81 5.10
C LYS A 667 -14.58 36.51 6.43
N HIS A 668 -14.45 35.29 6.93
CA HIS A 668 -15.02 34.85 8.20
C HIS A 668 -14.01 34.89 9.35
N TRP A 669 -12.71 35.00 9.05
CA TRP A 669 -11.64 34.85 10.03
C TRP A 669 -11.69 35.91 11.13
N HIS A 670 -11.95 37.18 10.78
CA HIS A 670 -12.08 38.26 11.77
C HIS A 670 -13.21 38.00 12.79
N GLU A 671 -14.34 37.45 12.36
CA GLU A 671 -15.43 37.09 13.27
C GLU A 671 -15.04 35.90 14.16
N ILE A 672 -14.29 34.91 13.64
CA ILE A 672 -13.73 33.82 14.44
C ILE A 672 -12.78 34.37 15.51
N GLN A 673 -11.87 35.28 15.15
CA GLN A 673 -10.94 35.91 16.11
C GLN A 673 -11.69 36.66 17.21
N LYS A 674 -12.74 37.40 16.86
CA LYS A 674 -13.61 38.06 17.85
C LYS A 674 -14.26 37.05 18.80
N LEU A 675 -14.87 35.99 18.27
CA LEU A 675 -15.53 34.96 19.08
C LEU A 675 -14.54 34.15 19.91
N ALA A 676 -13.31 33.96 19.43
CA ALA A 676 -12.26 33.25 20.14
C ALA A 676 -11.84 33.95 21.44
N THR A 677 -11.99 35.27 21.52
CA THR A 677 -11.70 36.07 22.73
C THR A 677 -12.87 36.14 23.73
N ASP A 678 -14.06 35.69 23.33
CA ASP A 678 -15.26 35.67 24.17
C ASP A 678 -15.46 34.27 24.80
N ASN A 679 -15.47 34.22 26.13
CA ASN A 679 -15.61 32.96 26.89
C ASN A 679 -17.07 32.60 27.21
N SER A 680 -18.04 33.36 26.71
CA SER A 680 -19.46 33.04 26.90
C SER A 680 -19.88 31.77 26.16
N GLU A 681 -20.85 31.06 26.72
CA GLU A 681 -21.48 29.89 26.08
C GLU A 681 -22.09 30.25 24.71
N LYS A 682 -22.59 31.48 24.57
CA LYS A 682 -23.12 32.01 23.31
C LYS A 682 -22.04 32.10 22.23
N ALA A 683 -20.84 32.55 22.57
CA ALA A 683 -19.71 32.60 21.65
C ALA A 683 -19.25 31.18 21.26
N ASN A 684 -19.13 30.27 22.24
CA ASN A 684 -18.79 28.86 21.99
C ASN A 684 -19.82 28.21 21.04
N THR A 685 -21.12 28.39 21.29
CA THR A 685 -22.20 27.88 20.42
C THR A 685 -22.11 28.44 18.99
N LYS A 686 -21.71 29.71 18.84
CA LYS A 686 -21.51 30.32 17.53
C LYS A 686 -20.27 29.74 16.83
N LEU A 687 -19.17 29.52 17.55
CA LEU A 687 -17.99 28.84 17.02
C LEU A 687 -18.30 27.41 16.58
N GLU A 688 -19.11 26.66 17.32
CA GLU A 688 -19.57 25.31 16.92
C GLU A 688 -20.29 25.33 15.57
N LYS A 689 -21.17 26.31 15.37
CA LYS A 689 -21.90 26.50 14.10
C LYS A 689 -20.97 26.82 12.94
N TYR A 690 -19.98 27.69 13.17
CA TYR A 690 -18.96 28.00 12.16
C TYR A 690 -18.09 26.79 11.83
N PHE A 691 -17.67 26.04 12.86
CA PHE A 691 -16.88 24.82 12.72
C PHE A 691 -17.62 23.78 11.87
N MET A 692 -18.88 23.49 12.18
CA MET A 692 -19.68 22.50 11.46
C MET A 692 -19.94 22.90 10.00
N GLU A 693 -20.18 24.18 9.71
CA GLU A 693 -20.39 24.63 8.34
C GLU A 693 -19.10 24.62 7.51
N ALA A 694 -17.97 25.03 8.10
CA ALA A 694 -16.66 24.91 7.45
C ALA A 694 -16.32 23.44 7.15
N LEU A 695 -16.61 22.53 8.09
CA LEU A 695 -16.40 21.10 7.92
C LEU A 695 -17.28 20.55 6.79
N ARG A 696 -18.58 20.91 6.76
CA ARG A 696 -19.52 20.52 5.70
C ARG A 696 -19.02 20.89 4.31
N LEU A 697 -18.50 22.11 4.15
CA LEU A 697 -18.05 22.64 2.88
C LEU A 697 -16.72 22.05 2.40
N ASN A 698 -15.75 21.85 3.31
CA ASN A 698 -14.37 21.54 2.91
C ASN A 698 -13.99 20.05 3.05
N SER A 699 -14.72 19.28 3.85
CA SER A 699 -14.32 17.91 4.16
C SER A 699 -14.53 16.96 2.99
N GLN A 700 -13.60 16.01 2.82
CA GLN A 700 -13.69 14.91 1.86
C GLN A 700 -13.82 13.56 2.56
N GLN A 701 -14.41 13.55 3.75
CA GLN A 701 -14.68 12.33 4.50
C GLN A 701 -15.54 11.35 3.73
N VAL A 702 -15.16 10.08 3.85
CA VAL A 702 -15.85 8.93 3.26
C VAL A 702 -16.09 7.95 4.37
N CYS A 703 -17.28 7.35 4.38
CA CYS A 703 -17.63 6.34 5.35
C CYS A 703 -17.89 5.01 4.62
N LYS A 704 -17.30 3.92 5.10
CA LYS A 704 -17.51 2.58 4.56
C LYS A 704 -18.49 1.81 5.45
N ARG A 705 -19.44 1.09 4.84
CA ARG A 705 -20.34 0.15 5.52
C ARG A 705 -20.36 -1.17 4.78
N THR A 706 -20.54 -2.26 5.51
CA THR A 706 -20.68 -3.60 4.96
C THR A 706 -22.11 -4.09 5.19
N VAL A 707 -22.72 -4.61 4.14
CA VAL A 707 -24.09 -5.12 4.18
C VAL A 707 -24.12 -6.47 4.91
N LYS A 708 -24.97 -6.60 5.93
CA LYS A 708 -25.08 -7.83 6.73
C LYS A 708 -25.94 -8.91 6.07
N GLU A 709 -27.05 -8.49 5.45
CA GLU A 709 -28.09 -9.36 4.88
C GLU A 709 -28.58 -8.80 3.54
N ASP A 710 -29.28 -9.60 2.75
CA ASP A 710 -29.72 -9.22 1.39
C ASP A 710 -30.63 -7.99 1.42
N VAL A 711 -30.31 -6.95 0.63
CA VAL A 711 -31.16 -5.76 0.48
C VAL A 711 -31.50 -5.55 -0.99
N THR A 712 -32.77 -5.78 -1.34
CA THR A 712 -33.26 -5.71 -2.72
C THR A 712 -33.28 -4.31 -3.32
N SER A 713 -33.33 -3.25 -2.50
CA SER A 713 -33.20 -1.87 -2.98
C SER A 713 -32.76 -0.89 -1.89
N LEU A 714 -31.87 0.05 -2.23
CA LEU A 714 -31.57 1.22 -1.41
C LEU A 714 -32.62 2.33 -1.68
N LYS A 715 -33.05 3.07 -0.65
CA LYS A 715 -33.92 4.24 -0.84
C LYS A 715 -33.18 5.28 -1.69
N HIS A 716 -33.79 5.66 -2.83
CA HIS A 716 -33.29 6.63 -3.82
C HIS A 716 -32.15 6.15 -4.75
N GLY A 717 -32.19 4.88 -5.16
CA GLY A 717 -31.47 4.38 -6.34
C GLY A 717 -31.80 2.92 -6.64
N LYS A 718 -31.70 2.49 -7.91
CA LYS A 718 -31.72 1.06 -8.28
C LYS A 718 -30.32 0.45 -8.10
N HIS A 719 -29.76 0.56 -6.90
CA HIS A 719 -28.53 -0.13 -6.56
C HIS A 719 -28.90 -1.33 -5.68
N PRO A 720 -29.17 -2.52 -6.26
CA PRO A 720 -29.24 -3.73 -5.45
C PRO A 720 -27.89 -3.90 -4.75
N VAL A 721 -27.92 -4.27 -3.47
CA VAL A 721 -26.70 -4.55 -2.70
C VAL A 721 -26.76 -5.95 -2.11
N GLU A 722 -25.65 -6.66 -2.21
CA GLU A 722 -25.52 -8.04 -1.79
C GLU A 722 -24.96 -8.14 -0.35
N PRO A 723 -25.21 -9.24 0.36
CA PRO A 723 -24.58 -9.55 1.63
C PRO A 723 -23.06 -9.50 1.50
N LYS A 724 -22.41 -8.96 2.53
CA LYS A 724 -20.97 -8.72 2.59
C LYS A 724 -20.44 -7.77 1.51
N GLN A 725 -21.30 -7.07 0.78
CA GLN A 725 -20.86 -6.02 -0.14
C GLN A 725 -20.53 -4.75 0.64
N ASP A 726 -19.47 -4.08 0.20
CA ASP A 726 -19.06 -2.79 0.76
C ASP A 726 -19.78 -1.64 0.04
N VAL A 727 -20.35 -0.75 0.84
CA VAL A 727 -21.02 0.48 0.39
C VAL A 727 -20.20 1.67 0.86
N MET A 728 -19.84 2.53 -0.09
CA MET A 728 -19.07 3.74 0.13
C MET A 728 -20.02 4.94 0.20
N LEU A 729 -20.07 5.58 1.36
CA LEU A 729 -20.90 6.75 1.62
C LEU A 729 -20.03 8.01 1.44
N LEU A 730 -20.27 8.76 0.36
CA LEU A 730 -19.53 9.98 0.08
C LEU A 730 -20.13 11.14 0.87
N ILE A 731 -19.70 11.27 2.14
CA ILE A 731 -20.20 12.30 3.06
C ILE A 731 -20.02 13.70 2.48
N SER A 732 -18.90 13.94 1.78
CA SER A 732 -18.65 15.22 1.11
C SER A 732 -19.66 15.57 0.03
N LYS A 733 -20.08 14.59 -0.79
CA LYS A 733 -21.11 14.77 -1.82
C LYS A 733 -22.49 14.95 -1.22
N ALA A 734 -22.83 14.12 -0.23
CA ALA A 734 -24.07 14.21 0.52
C ALA A 734 -24.24 15.59 1.19
N ASN A 735 -23.14 16.14 1.72
CA ASN A 735 -23.12 17.48 2.28
C ASN A 735 -23.29 18.61 1.26
N HIS A 736 -23.18 18.32 -0.04
CA HIS A 736 -23.41 19.27 -1.14
C HIS A 736 -24.69 18.96 -1.93
N ASP A 737 -25.51 18.03 -1.45
CA ASP A 737 -26.77 17.64 -2.09
C ASP A 737 -27.75 18.82 -2.11
N ARG A 738 -28.13 19.25 -3.32
CA ARG A 738 -29.05 20.38 -3.55
C ARG A 738 -30.47 20.09 -3.08
N THR A 739 -30.84 18.82 -2.90
CA THR A 739 -32.17 18.44 -2.41
C THR A 739 -32.33 18.70 -0.91
N THR A 740 -31.23 18.63 -0.14
CA THR A 740 -31.22 18.94 1.30
C THR A 740 -30.75 20.35 1.59
N PHE A 741 -29.71 20.83 0.90
CA PHE A 741 -29.09 22.12 1.18
C PHE A 741 -29.44 23.16 0.13
N HIS A 742 -30.21 24.18 0.53
CA HIS A 742 -30.32 25.39 -0.28
C HIS A 742 -28.96 26.10 -0.35
N ASN A 743 -28.52 26.46 -1.56
CA ASN A 743 -27.20 27.03 -1.87
C ASN A 743 -26.05 26.26 -1.19
N PRO A 744 -25.80 24.99 -1.58
CA PRO A 744 -24.90 24.09 -0.85
C PRO A 744 -23.44 24.57 -0.83
N SER A 745 -23.01 25.37 -1.80
CA SER A 745 -21.66 25.92 -1.88
C SER A 745 -21.47 27.22 -1.08
N THR A 746 -22.54 27.76 -0.49
CA THR A 746 -22.49 29.01 0.28
C THR A 746 -22.33 28.71 1.77
N PHE A 747 -21.41 29.43 2.42
CA PHE A 747 -21.20 29.37 3.86
C PHE A 747 -22.42 29.94 4.61
N ASN A 748 -23.11 29.08 5.35
CA ASN A 748 -24.22 29.46 6.23
C ASN A 748 -24.12 28.70 7.57
N PRO A 749 -23.67 29.36 8.66
CA PRO A 749 -23.54 28.71 9.97
C PRO A 749 -24.90 28.47 10.65
N ASN A 750 -26.00 29.00 10.11
CA ASN A 750 -27.34 28.87 10.70
C ASN A 750 -28.16 27.69 10.15
N ARG A 751 -27.53 26.76 9.42
CA ARG A 751 -28.20 25.53 8.97
C ARG A 751 -28.64 24.68 10.17
N ALA A 752 -29.72 23.92 9.99
CA ALA A 752 -30.25 23.04 11.03
C ALA A 752 -29.19 22.01 11.46
N ALA A 753 -28.99 21.84 12.77
CA ALA A 753 -27.96 20.94 13.30
C ALA A 753 -28.12 19.47 12.86
N SER A 754 -29.35 19.04 12.61
CA SER A 754 -29.70 17.70 12.10
C SER A 754 -29.28 17.46 10.65
N SER A 755 -28.94 18.51 9.89
CA SER A 755 -28.52 18.38 8.49
C SER A 755 -27.07 17.90 8.32
N TYR A 756 -26.22 18.04 9.35
CA TYR A 756 -24.80 17.68 9.25
C TYR A 756 -24.57 16.17 9.45
N LEU A 757 -23.81 15.54 8.54
CA LEU A 757 -23.56 14.09 8.54
C LEU A 757 -22.23 13.66 9.17
N HIS A 758 -21.44 14.60 9.69
CA HIS A 758 -20.07 14.35 10.21
C HIS A 758 -20.00 13.66 11.57
N HIS A 759 -21.13 13.48 12.24
CA HIS A 759 -21.19 12.80 13.53
C HIS A 759 -21.95 11.47 13.39
N GLY A 760 -21.51 10.45 14.13
CA GLY A 760 -22.21 9.17 14.15
C GLY A 760 -23.64 9.29 14.66
N PHE A 761 -24.50 8.35 14.29
CA PHE A 761 -25.92 8.35 14.71
C PHE A 761 -26.10 7.62 16.04
N GLY A 762 -27.03 8.09 16.88
CA GLY A 762 -27.39 7.49 18.17
C GLY A 762 -26.47 7.90 19.34
N PRO A 763 -26.64 7.30 20.54
CA PRO A 763 -26.00 7.78 21.78
C PRO A 763 -24.46 7.73 21.80
N ALA A 764 -23.85 6.69 21.25
CA ALA A 764 -22.39 6.64 21.04
C ALA A 764 -21.92 7.73 20.04
N GLY A 765 -22.80 8.12 19.12
CA GLY A 765 -22.59 9.25 18.22
C GLY A 765 -22.62 10.61 18.91
N GLN A 766 -23.37 10.74 20.01
CA GLN A 766 -23.44 11.99 20.79
C GLN A 766 -22.13 12.26 21.54
N LEU A 767 -21.54 11.25 22.21
CA LEU A 767 -20.22 11.38 22.83
C LEU A 767 -19.16 11.82 21.81
N GLY A 768 -19.09 11.13 20.66
CA GLY A 768 -18.17 11.48 19.59
C GLY A 768 -18.40 12.89 19.02
N LYS A 769 -19.66 13.35 18.95
CA LYS A 769 -20.01 14.70 18.53
C LYS A 769 -19.52 15.75 19.52
N ASP A 770 -19.72 15.54 20.81
CA ASP A 770 -19.29 16.50 21.83
C ASP A 770 -17.76 16.58 21.91
N MET A 771 -17.06 15.44 21.80
CA MET A 771 -15.60 15.42 21.68
C MET A 771 -15.12 16.18 20.43
N LEU A 772 -15.75 15.94 19.27
CA LEU A 772 -15.40 16.61 18.01
C LEU A 772 -15.60 18.12 18.10
N LEU A 773 -16.74 18.58 18.62
CA LEU A 773 -17.07 19.99 18.76
C LEU A 773 -16.15 20.69 19.77
N ALA A 774 -15.97 20.11 20.95
CA ALA A 774 -15.06 20.66 21.96
C ALA A 774 -13.63 20.80 21.43
N TYR A 775 -13.14 19.77 20.75
CA TYR A 775 -11.81 19.75 20.13
C TYR A 775 -11.65 20.78 19.02
N GLY A 776 -12.61 20.83 18.09
CA GLY A 776 -12.62 21.79 17.00
C GLY A 776 -12.69 23.25 17.47
N VAL A 777 -13.58 23.52 18.42
CA VAL A 777 -13.74 24.87 18.99
C VAL A 777 -12.51 25.27 19.80
N ALA A 778 -11.93 24.39 20.62
CA ALA A 778 -10.71 24.68 21.36
C ALA A 778 -9.57 25.14 20.43
N LEU A 779 -9.35 24.42 19.33
CA LEU A 779 -8.33 24.78 18.34
C LEU A 779 -8.66 26.09 17.61
N LEU A 780 -9.92 26.35 17.27
CA LEU A 780 -10.34 27.64 16.70
C LEU A 780 -10.14 28.80 17.69
N LYS A 781 -10.44 28.60 18.98
CA LYS A 781 -10.22 29.62 20.01
C LYS A 781 -8.73 29.94 20.13
N VAL A 782 -7.88 28.93 20.25
CA VAL A 782 -6.43 29.11 20.36
C VAL A 782 -5.87 29.78 19.10
N ALA A 783 -6.25 29.30 17.91
CA ALA A 783 -5.79 29.88 16.64
C ALA A 783 -6.29 31.32 16.43
N GLY A 784 -7.55 31.61 16.77
CA GLY A 784 -8.13 32.94 16.64
C GLY A 784 -7.55 33.97 17.61
N GLN A 785 -6.98 33.53 18.73
CA GLN A 785 -6.27 34.38 19.69
C GLN A 785 -4.81 34.67 19.29
N MET A 786 -4.27 34.00 18.28
CA MET A 786 -2.91 34.23 17.80
C MET A 786 -2.88 35.43 16.84
N ASP A 787 -2.11 36.45 17.22
CA ASP A 787 -1.93 37.64 16.39
C ASP A 787 -1.22 37.32 15.06
N GLY A 788 -1.78 37.79 13.95
CA GLY A 788 -1.21 37.63 12.62
C GLY A 788 -1.08 36.18 12.13
N LEU A 789 -1.86 35.23 12.66
CA LEU A 789 -1.83 33.84 12.20
C LEU A 789 -2.22 33.74 10.72
N ARG A 790 -1.33 33.17 9.90
CA ARG A 790 -1.52 32.96 8.47
C ARG A 790 -0.72 31.77 7.96
N LYS A 791 -1.03 31.28 6.75
CA LYS A 791 -0.24 30.24 6.10
C LYS A 791 1.20 30.70 5.84
N ALA A 792 2.17 29.80 5.98
CA ALA A 792 3.55 30.04 5.59
C ALA A 792 3.64 30.19 4.06
N PRO A 793 4.51 31.07 3.52
CA PRO A 793 4.67 31.23 2.09
C PRO A 793 5.15 29.96 1.38
N GLY A 794 4.67 29.75 0.15
CA GLY A 794 5.09 28.65 -0.71
C GLY A 794 4.67 27.28 -0.17
N GLN A 795 5.44 26.25 -0.49
CA GLN A 795 5.06 24.86 -0.18
C GLN A 795 5.00 24.54 1.31
N MET A 796 5.62 25.35 2.16
CA MET A 796 5.58 25.15 3.61
C MET A 796 4.18 25.33 4.18
N GLY A 797 3.37 26.25 3.62
CA GLY A 797 1.99 26.51 4.05
C GLY A 797 0.94 25.56 3.46
N GLU A 798 1.35 24.65 2.58
CA GLU A 798 0.44 23.78 1.84
C GLU A 798 0.30 22.41 2.50
N LEU A 799 -0.94 22.05 2.83
CA LEU A 799 -1.26 20.71 3.30
C LEU A 799 -1.36 19.76 2.10
N LYS A 800 -0.26 19.03 1.83
CA LYS A 800 -0.16 18.11 0.69
C LYS A 800 -1.20 17.00 0.76
N ARG A 801 -1.96 16.84 -0.32
CA ARG A 801 -3.09 15.93 -0.43
C ARG A 801 -3.26 15.45 -1.87
N VAL A 802 -3.72 14.22 -2.01
CA VAL A 802 -4.11 13.59 -3.28
C VAL A 802 -5.60 13.29 -3.24
N GLU A 803 -6.32 13.72 -4.27
CA GLU A 803 -7.72 13.38 -4.45
C GLU A 803 -7.86 12.01 -5.11
N LEU A 804 -8.50 11.08 -4.41
CA LEU A 804 -8.78 9.78 -4.99
C LEU A 804 -9.94 9.89 -5.96
N LYS A 805 -9.72 9.43 -7.20
CA LYS A 805 -10.72 9.48 -8.27
C LYS A 805 -11.12 8.06 -8.71
N THR A 806 -12.41 7.79 -8.85
CA THR A 806 -12.91 6.60 -9.54
C THR A 806 -13.15 6.92 -11.00
N LYS A 807 -12.93 5.96 -11.90
CA LYS A 807 -13.52 6.03 -13.24
C LYS A 807 -15.01 5.74 -13.08
N GLY A 808 -15.84 6.79 -13.05
CA GLY A 808 -17.29 6.61 -13.08
C GLY A 808 -17.75 6.07 -14.44
N GLU A 809 -18.94 5.49 -14.49
CA GLU A 809 -19.63 5.07 -15.74
C GLU A 809 -19.83 6.26 -16.71
N ARG A 810 -19.88 7.47 -16.17
CA ARG A 810 -19.82 8.72 -16.93
C ARG A 810 -18.35 9.05 -17.14
N LYS A 811 -17.94 9.28 -18.40
CA LYS A 811 -16.56 9.55 -18.91
C LYS A 811 -15.69 10.60 -18.17
N ARG A 812 -16.07 11.11 -17.00
CA ARG A 812 -15.27 11.96 -16.10
C ARG A 812 -14.98 11.23 -14.80
N ALA A 813 -13.70 11.18 -14.42
CA ALA A 813 -13.28 10.61 -13.16
C ALA A 813 -13.91 11.40 -11.98
N GLN A 814 -14.50 10.71 -11.01
CA GLN A 814 -15.19 11.30 -9.87
C GLN A 814 -14.31 11.22 -8.63
N VAL A 815 -14.07 12.36 -7.97
CA VAL A 815 -13.38 12.38 -6.68
C VAL A 815 -14.28 11.72 -5.64
N TYR A 816 -13.81 10.63 -5.04
CA TYR A 816 -14.53 9.87 -4.03
C TYR A 816 -13.87 9.93 -2.66
N GLY A 817 -12.71 10.57 -2.51
CA GLY A 817 -12.03 10.74 -1.22
C GLY A 817 -10.75 11.56 -1.33
N ARG A 818 -10.12 11.85 -0.19
CA ARG A 818 -8.87 12.60 -0.08
C ARG A 818 -7.90 11.83 0.81
N HIS A 819 -6.67 11.67 0.35
CA HIS A 819 -5.55 11.19 1.17
C HIS A 819 -4.54 12.32 1.35
N TYR A 820 -3.84 12.29 2.47
CA TYR A 820 -2.71 13.15 2.79
C TYR A 820 -1.41 12.39 2.58
N MET A 821 -0.29 13.10 2.62
CA MET A 821 1.02 12.47 2.60
C MET A 821 1.59 12.38 4.01
N THR A 822 2.40 11.36 4.28
CA THR A 822 3.25 11.27 5.49
C THR A 822 4.22 12.43 5.54
N ALA A 823 4.79 12.74 6.71
CA ALA A 823 5.72 13.86 6.84
C ALA A 823 6.99 13.68 5.97
N ASP A 824 7.43 12.46 5.66
CA ASP A 824 8.55 12.23 4.73
C ASP A 824 8.15 12.27 3.25
N TRP A 825 6.85 12.47 2.96
CA TRP A 825 6.24 12.39 1.63
C TRP A 825 6.39 11.01 0.95
N GLY A 826 6.70 9.97 1.73
CA GLY A 826 6.90 8.61 1.24
C GLY A 826 5.62 7.82 0.98
N TYR A 827 4.52 8.12 1.70
CA TYR A 827 3.28 7.33 1.65
C TYR A 827 2.02 8.20 1.73
N LEU A 828 0.92 7.66 1.18
CA LEU A 828 -0.42 8.21 1.37
C LEU A 828 -1.03 7.69 2.68
N VAL A 829 -1.58 8.62 3.45
CA VAL A 829 -2.28 8.39 4.73
C VAL A 829 -3.65 9.04 4.72
N ALA A 830 -4.55 8.54 5.55
CA ALA A 830 -5.92 9.00 5.61
C ALA A 830 -6.07 10.34 6.36
N GLU A 831 -5.22 10.56 7.35
CA GLU A 831 -5.24 11.72 8.22
C GLU A 831 -4.17 12.74 7.82
N PRO A 832 -4.43 14.04 8.02
CA PRO A 832 -3.44 15.08 7.79
C PRO A 832 -2.14 14.84 8.55
N THR A 833 -1.03 14.93 7.85
CA THR A 833 0.29 15.10 8.48
C THR A 833 1.00 16.27 7.82
N SER A 834 1.96 16.84 8.53
CA SER A 834 2.74 17.99 8.06
C SER A 834 4.22 17.77 8.37
N LYS A 835 5.06 18.11 7.39
CA LYS A 835 6.53 18.11 7.52
C LYS A 835 7.05 19.50 7.89
N PHE A 836 6.50 20.50 7.22
CA PHE A 836 6.94 21.89 7.29
C PHE A 836 5.89 22.72 8.01
N PHE A 837 6.36 23.67 8.82
CA PHE A 837 5.53 24.52 9.67
C PHE A 837 4.56 25.35 8.81
N PRO A 838 3.26 25.02 8.75
CA PRO A 838 2.36 25.62 7.79
C PRO A 838 1.88 27.00 8.20
N PHE A 839 2.23 27.48 9.39
CA PHE A 839 1.68 28.72 9.93
C PHE A 839 2.76 29.66 10.48
N LEU A 840 2.64 30.94 10.12
CA LEU A 840 3.38 32.06 10.68
C LEU A 840 2.44 32.84 11.60
N CYS A 841 2.95 33.34 12.72
CA CYS A 841 2.25 34.32 13.55
C CYS A 841 3.17 35.52 13.89
N GLY A 842 2.54 36.64 14.21
CA GLY A 842 3.19 37.88 14.59
C GLY A 842 3.72 37.88 16.04
N ARG A 843 4.04 39.07 16.54
CA ARG A 843 4.78 39.35 17.78
C ARG A 843 4.05 38.75 18.99
N ARG A 844 4.64 37.77 19.71
CA ARG A 844 4.15 37.14 20.97
C ARG A 844 2.64 37.36 21.22
N GLY A 845 1.80 36.87 20.32
CA GLY A 845 0.36 36.78 20.54
C GLY A 845 0.08 35.58 21.44
N VAL A 846 0.56 35.65 22.68
CA VAL A 846 0.38 34.61 23.69
C VAL A 846 -1.01 34.81 24.29
N PRO A 847 -1.91 33.80 24.26
CA PRO A 847 -3.15 33.88 25.02
C PRO A 847 -2.83 34.12 26.50
N GLY A 848 -3.25 35.28 27.02
CA GLY A 848 -3.14 35.65 28.44
C GLY A 848 -1.92 36.47 28.86
N SER A 849 -1.14 37.09 27.97
CA SER A 849 -0.23 38.17 28.39
C SER A 849 -1.00 39.48 28.52
N VAL A 850 -1.50 39.76 29.72
CA VAL A 850 -1.86 41.13 30.11
C VAL A 850 -0.54 41.86 30.37
N GLY A 851 -0.25 42.90 29.57
CA GLY A 851 0.85 43.85 29.80
C GLY A 851 2.21 43.41 29.31
#